data_AF-A0A0P8AUH4-F1
#
_entry.id   AF-A0A0P8AUH4-F1
#
_cell.length_a   1.000
_cell.length_b   1.000
_cell.length_c   1.000
_cell.angle_alpha   90.00
_cell.angle_beta   90.00
_cell.angle_gamma   90.00
#
_symmetry.space_group_name_H-M   'P 1'
#
loop_
_entity.id
_entity.type
_entity.pdbx_description
1 polymer ?
#
loop_
_entity_poly.entity_id
_entity_poly.type
_entity_poly.pdbx_seq_one_letter_code
_entity_poly.pdbx_strand_id
1 'polypeptide(L)'
;MAGKPAAADAAGEADKPVTGTAHAAGAVSKPGFKAATGTTHTAGEAGNGLRYLLPVILLTMVLASCMSPGPRPLRGFTVVVDPGHGGTALTDSFRVGPTGEREEWVNLRVSLHLRDLLEKDGARVLMTRTEDDFVELADRARLAVENQADVFVSVHHNATADTSVNFPIIYFHGNASQNKASVLLGRFIGRELAGAMFDGETPVSLVSDFAIFPTRGTGVLRGSYGIPGVISEASFFTNAAEEDRLKRNSYNRAEAEALHRAISAFLLSERPEARIIEPYEQRVEPLPVLEQAERMKPEALLWREDVEFGRSVMNELAMADVPIPDRESGTTGQAPSPGSETPMPGTGSTAFRVYELSTPLQDTVTEALHRLTRSVQSFPDSYLAREAHRMRAVFQEILGESPAAAQTRLRTHEFFPDTPVLEKPIPMQMQLPEDLTLSVLIQAPDGTELFAHQADRQVPSASVIKTPILVTLLQMAAKGDIDLSETYTLTEADIVGGTGDLQHEGPGLALSWLDYARLMIKTSDNVATNVIIAKVGMDAVNALTTSLEMDQTVLARYMMDTKAIEEGRQNYTSPRDMNRLLLALYHGRILDAPERALFWDMLKDCDDDTMLRAGVPPQYTVANKTGILSYVRGDSGVLFGQQDFIITAFAEDFNDVSRAEQAIADVVRSRVE
;
A
#
# COMPACT_ATOMS: atom_id res chain seq x y z
N MET A 1 31.16 48.95 34.36
CA MET A 1 31.12 48.02 35.50
C MET A 1 30.87 46.64 34.90
N ALA A 2 31.93 45.87 34.62
CA ALA A 2 32.45 44.78 35.47
C ALA A 2 31.39 43.67 35.69
N GLY A 3 31.57 42.41 35.28
CA GLY A 3 32.75 41.73 34.74
C GLY A 3 32.45 40.31 34.28
N LYS A 4 33.46 39.70 33.64
CA LYS A 4 33.66 38.26 33.40
C LYS A 4 33.77 37.47 34.72
N PRO A 5 33.66 36.14 34.65
CA PRO A 5 34.85 35.26 34.73
C PRO A 5 34.84 34.21 33.57
N ALA A 6 35.94 33.82 32.90
CA ALA A 6 37.19 33.14 33.31
C ALA A 6 36.91 31.73 33.90
N ALA A 7 37.03 30.65 33.10
CA ALA A 7 38.25 29.88 32.74
C ALA A 7 38.82 29.02 33.89
N ALA A 8 38.93 27.71 33.65
CA ALA A 8 39.80 26.79 34.37
C ALA A 8 40.28 25.67 33.44
N ASP A 9 41.52 25.79 32.98
CA ASP A 9 42.38 24.70 32.51
C ASP A 9 42.87 23.87 33.71
N ALA A 10 43.11 22.58 33.51
CA ALA A 10 44.24 21.87 34.13
C ALA A 10 44.58 20.59 33.36
N ALA A 11 45.87 20.47 33.05
CA ALA A 11 46.55 19.44 32.29
C ALA A 11 47.10 18.27 33.15
N GLY A 12 47.61 17.23 32.48
CA GLY A 12 48.49 16.18 33.01
C GLY A 12 48.30 14.87 32.23
N GLU A 13 48.96 14.60 31.10
CA GLU A 13 50.38 14.27 30.86
C GLU A 13 50.77 12.79 31.17
N ALA A 14 51.14 12.10 30.07
CA ALA A 14 52.06 10.95 29.90
C ALA A 14 51.88 9.62 30.66
N ASP A 15 51.79 8.49 29.93
CA ASP A 15 52.96 7.60 29.73
C ASP A 15 52.76 6.60 28.56
N LYS A 16 53.84 6.24 27.87
CA LYS A 16 53.92 5.13 26.88
C LYS A 16 54.72 3.96 27.51
N PRO A 17 55.28 2.99 26.74
CA PRO A 17 54.73 1.65 26.53
C PRO A 17 55.58 0.56 27.21
N VAL A 18 55.01 -0.63 27.46
CA VAL A 18 55.82 -1.81 27.83
C VAL A 18 55.39 -3.06 27.06
N THR A 19 56.40 -3.62 26.40
CA THR A 19 56.53 -4.90 25.72
C THR A 19 56.56 -6.09 26.70
N GLY A 20 56.15 -7.30 26.26
CA GLY A 20 56.75 -8.55 26.78
C GLY A 20 55.85 -9.77 26.96
N THR A 21 55.73 -10.57 25.89
CA THR A 21 55.91 -12.05 25.81
C THR A 21 55.29 -13.05 26.82
N ALA A 22 54.54 -14.00 26.21
CA ALA A 22 54.63 -15.48 26.30
C ALA A 22 53.99 -16.28 27.46
N HIS A 23 52.95 -17.07 27.13
CA HIS A 23 52.91 -18.56 27.09
C HIS A 23 51.48 -19.03 26.72
N ALA A 24 51.27 -19.77 25.61
CA ALA A 24 51.03 -21.23 25.51
C ALA A 24 49.88 -21.74 26.42
N ALA A 25 48.88 -22.53 26.01
CA ALA A 25 48.74 -23.51 24.94
C ALA A 25 47.25 -23.85 24.71
N GLY A 26 46.90 -24.48 23.57
CA GLY A 26 45.60 -25.14 23.39
C GLY A 26 45.09 -25.19 21.95
N ALA A 27 45.81 -25.90 21.07
CA ALA A 27 45.35 -26.19 19.72
C ALA A 27 44.42 -27.42 19.70
N VAL A 28 43.30 -27.35 18.96
CA VAL A 28 42.57 -28.53 18.46
C VAL A 28 42.50 -28.42 16.94
N SER A 29 43.11 -29.41 16.30
CA SER A 29 43.39 -29.55 14.88
C SER A 29 42.24 -30.20 14.11
N LYS A 30 42.01 -29.71 12.88
CA LYS A 30 41.26 -30.36 11.80
C LYS A 30 41.91 -31.70 11.39
N PRO A 31 41.15 -32.74 11.00
CA PRO A 31 41.74 -33.93 10.41
C PRO A 31 41.93 -33.76 8.91
N GLY A 32 43.18 -33.97 8.48
CA GLY A 32 43.57 -34.10 7.08
C GLY A 32 43.38 -35.53 6.56
N PHE A 33 43.05 -35.62 5.29
CA PHE A 33 42.97 -36.85 4.48
C PHE A 33 44.31 -37.58 4.45
N LYS A 34 44.30 -38.88 4.78
CA LYS A 34 45.40 -39.81 4.48
C LYS A 34 45.03 -40.67 3.27
N ALA A 35 45.92 -40.70 2.30
CA ALA A 35 45.93 -41.67 1.21
C ALA A 35 46.35 -43.05 1.73
N ALA A 36 45.73 -44.10 1.19
CA ALA A 36 46.20 -45.47 1.29
C ALA A 36 46.20 -46.09 -0.11
N THR A 37 47.36 -46.65 -0.47
CA THR A 37 47.70 -47.31 -1.73
C THR A 37 47.40 -48.80 -1.68
N GLY A 38 46.87 -49.34 -2.79
CA GLY A 38 47.21 -50.67 -3.31
C GLY A 38 46.23 -51.81 -3.02
N THR A 39 45.60 -52.36 -4.06
CA THR A 39 45.85 -53.73 -4.57
C THR A 39 45.08 -53.96 -5.89
N THR A 40 45.59 -54.91 -6.66
CA THR A 40 45.45 -55.16 -8.10
C THR A 40 44.36 -56.17 -8.48
N HIS A 41 43.98 -56.14 -9.78
CA HIS A 41 43.22 -57.12 -10.58
C HIS A 41 41.70 -57.13 -10.37
N THR A 42 40.83 -56.95 -11.38
CA THR A 42 40.80 -57.65 -12.69
C THR A 42 40.08 -56.81 -13.76
N ALA A 43 40.40 -57.09 -15.03
CA ALA A 43 39.74 -56.53 -16.20
C ALA A 43 38.29 -57.01 -16.34
N GLY A 44 37.38 -56.07 -16.61
CA GLY A 44 35.99 -56.35 -16.97
C GLY A 44 35.24 -55.05 -17.26
N GLU A 45 34.80 -54.90 -18.51
CA GLU A 45 33.70 -54.01 -18.94
C GLU A 45 33.99 -52.50 -19.04
N ALA A 46 34.68 -52.16 -20.13
CA ALA A 46 34.49 -50.87 -20.78
C ALA A 46 33.04 -50.77 -21.29
N GLY A 47 32.18 -50.05 -20.58
CA GLY A 47 30.83 -49.82 -21.08
C GLY A 47 29.83 -49.25 -20.08
N ASN A 48 30.15 -48.20 -19.31
CA ASN A 48 29.12 -47.45 -18.56
C ASN A 48 29.50 -46.00 -18.16
N GLY A 49 30.68 -45.48 -18.55
CA GLY A 49 31.12 -44.12 -18.15
C GLY A 49 30.36 -42.95 -18.78
N LEU A 50 29.63 -43.16 -19.88
CA LEU A 50 28.89 -42.10 -20.58
C LEU A 50 27.44 -41.94 -20.08
N ARG A 51 26.92 -42.91 -19.33
CA ARG A 51 25.53 -42.90 -18.79
C ARG A 51 25.37 -42.09 -17.51
N TYR A 52 26.46 -41.76 -16.82
CA TYR A 52 26.43 -40.96 -15.59
C TYR A 52 26.93 -39.52 -15.77
N LEU A 53 27.51 -39.18 -16.92
CA LEU A 53 27.90 -37.80 -17.24
C LEU A 53 26.71 -36.95 -17.70
N LEU A 54 25.76 -37.54 -18.43
CA LEU A 54 24.55 -36.86 -18.88
C LEU A 54 23.64 -36.41 -17.71
N PRO A 55 23.30 -37.26 -16.71
CA PRO A 55 22.45 -36.83 -15.59
C PRO A 55 23.15 -35.86 -14.64
N VAL A 56 24.49 -35.86 -14.53
CA VAL A 56 25.21 -34.87 -13.71
C VAL A 56 25.27 -33.51 -14.40
N ILE A 57 25.48 -33.46 -15.72
CA ILE A 57 25.40 -32.22 -16.49
C ILE A 57 23.96 -31.68 -16.52
N LEU A 58 22.96 -32.56 -16.65
CA LEU A 58 21.54 -32.20 -16.58
C LEU A 58 21.15 -31.71 -15.17
N LEU A 59 21.67 -32.33 -14.09
CA LEU A 59 21.42 -31.90 -12.71
C LEU A 59 22.08 -30.54 -12.41
N THR A 60 23.28 -30.27 -12.96
CA THR A 60 23.90 -28.93 -12.84
C THR A 60 23.19 -27.87 -13.69
N MET A 61 22.58 -28.23 -14.83
CA MET A 61 21.77 -27.31 -15.62
C MET A 61 20.39 -27.04 -15.01
N VAL A 62 19.76 -28.06 -14.40
CA VAL A 62 18.49 -27.91 -13.66
C VAL A 62 18.69 -27.05 -12.41
N LEU A 63 19.79 -27.23 -11.66
CA LEU A 63 20.11 -26.39 -10.50
C LEU A 63 20.49 -24.94 -10.89
N ALA A 64 21.03 -24.72 -12.10
CA ALA A 64 21.35 -23.37 -12.59
C ALA A 64 20.10 -22.64 -13.16
N SER A 65 19.10 -23.36 -13.66
CA SER A 65 17.81 -22.78 -14.07
C SER A 65 16.85 -22.50 -12.90
N CYS A 66 17.09 -23.11 -11.73
CA CYS A 66 16.35 -22.85 -10.48
C CYS A 66 16.70 -21.52 -9.78
N MET A 67 17.56 -20.68 -10.37
CA MET A 67 17.91 -19.36 -9.82
C MET A 67 17.78 -18.26 -10.87
N SER A 68 16.70 -18.29 -11.67
CA SER A 68 16.29 -17.07 -12.35
C SER A 68 15.81 -16.10 -11.25
N PRO A 69 16.51 -14.98 -10.98
CA PRO A 69 16.00 -14.02 -10.00
C PRO A 69 14.60 -13.62 -10.45
N GLY A 70 13.65 -13.56 -9.49
CA GLY A 70 12.27 -13.14 -9.75
C GLY A 70 12.20 -11.82 -10.55
N PRO A 71 11.03 -11.48 -11.12
CA PRO A 71 10.88 -10.25 -11.88
C PRO A 71 11.41 -9.07 -11.07
N ARG A 72 12.32 -8.32 -11.69
CA ARG A 72 12.94 -7.12 -11.12
C ARG A 72 12.27 -5.92 -11.78
N PRO A 73 11.06 -5.52 -11.33
CA PRO A 73 10.24 -4.54 -12.04
C PRO A 73 10.92 -3.18 -12.15
N LEU A 74 11.84 -2.87 -11.23
CA LEU A 74 12.57 -1.61 -11.22
C LEU A 74 13.92 -1.68 -11.95
N ARG A 75 14.23 -2.79 -12.62
CA ARG A 75 15.45 -2.93 -13.41
C ARG A 75 15.53 -1.80 -14.45
N GLY A 76 16.63 -1.07 -14.39
CA GLY A 76 16.93 0.02 -15.32
C GLY A 76 16.63 1.41 -14.75
N PHE A 77 15.91 1.52 -13.64
CA PHE A 77 15.74 2.78 -12.94
C PHE A 77 16.89 3.06 -11.97
N THR A 78 17.26 4.32 -11.87
CA THR A 78 18.17 4.84 -10.83
C THR A 78 17.38 5.66 -9.83
N VAL A 79 17.45 5.29 -8.55
CA VAL A 79 16.82 6.05 -7.46
C VAL A 79 17.91 6.58 -6.54
N VAL A 80 17.90 7.90 -6.29
CA VAL A 80 18.72 8.48 -5.22
C VAL A 80 17.87 8.58 -3.97
N VAL A 81 18.36 7.96 -2.89
CA VAL A 81 17.79 8.04 -1.56
C VAL A 81 18.73 8.87 -0.70
N ASP A 82 18.23 9.99 -0.19
CA ASP A 82 18.98 10.91 0.66
C ASP A 82 18.46 10.82 2.09
N PRO A 83 19.16 10.12 3.00
CA PRO A 83 18.83 10.23 4.41
C PRO A 83 19.13 11.65 4.88
N GLY A 84 18.08 12.41 5.19
CA GLY A 84 18.15 13.79 5.65
C GLY A 84 19.15 13.97 6.79
N HIS A 85 19.86 15.10 6.81
CA HIS A 85 20.86 15.44 7.83
C HIS A 85 22.00 14.41 7.91
N GLY A 86 22.59 14.20 9.09
CA GLY A 86 23.72 13.29 9.34
C GLY A 86 24.94 14.02 9.90
N GLY A 87 25.62 13.39 10.86
CA GLY A 87 26.84 13.93 11.48
C GLY A 87 26.63 15.20 12.30
N THR A 88 25.37 15.53 12.64
CA THR A 88 24.99 16.81 13.24
C THR A 88 24.84 16.77 14.76
N ALA A 89 24.92 15.60 15.40
CA ALA A 89 24.62 15.43 16.82
C ALA A 89 25.45 16.32 17.77
N LEU A 90 26.69 16.66 17.40
CA LEU A 90 27.55 17.55 18.19
C LEU A 90 27.28 19.04 17.98
N THR A 91 26.68 19.41 16.85
CA THR A 91 26.52 20.81 16.41
C THR A 91 25.08 21.29 16.43
N ASP A 92 24.11 20.37 16.53
CA ASP A 92 22.69 20.67 16.47
C ASP A 92 21.91 20.00 17.61
N SER A 93 21.42 20.82 18.53
CA SER A 93 20.60 20.40 19.65
C SER A 93 19.09 20.44 19.37
N PHE A 94 18.64 20.83 18.18
CA PHE A 94 17.21 21.06 17.89
C PHE A 94 16.52 19.85 17.25
N ARG A 95 17.26 18.94 16.61
CA ARG A 95 16.72 17.72 15.96
C ARG A 95 16.60 16.53 16.91
N VAL A 96 16.07 16.77 18.11
CA VAL A 96 15.93 15.74 19.16
C VAL A 96 14.49 15.68 19.62
N GLY A 97 13.93 14.48 19.64
CA GLY A 97 12.64 14.19 20.24
C GLY A 97 12.67 14.26 21.78
N PRO A 98 11.49 14.27 22.42
CA PRO A 98 11.33 14.38 23.87
C PRO A 98 12.16 13.40 24.73
N THR A 99 12.47 12.22 24.20
CA THR A 99 13.17 11.13 24.89
C THR A 99 14.52 10.78 24.27
N GLY A 100 15.05 11.65 23.41
CA GLY A 100 16.43 11.60 22.91
C GLY A 100 16.60 10.99 21.52
N GLU A 101 15.53 10.59 20.83
CA GLU A 101 15.64 10.11 19.45
C GLU A 101 16.02 11.28 18.53
N ARG A 102 16.93 11.05 17.58
CA ARG A 102 17.38 12.09 16.64
C ARG A 102 16.83 11.86 15.25
N GLU A 103 16.46 12.95 14.58
CA GLU A 103 15.92 12.92 13.23
C GLU A 103 16.86 12.20 12.25
N GLU A 104 18.16 12.54 12.28
CA GLU A 104 19.17 11.96 11.39
C GLU A 104 19.32 10.44 11.55
N TRP A 105 19.01 9.89 12.73
CA TRP A 105 19.06 8.46 12.98
C TRP A 105 17.85 7.74 12.41
N VAL A 106 16.65 8.31 12.59
CA VAL A 106 15.41 7.78 12.03
C VAL A 106 15.50 7.80 10.50
N ASN A 107 15.89 8.94 9.92
CA ASN A 107 16.07 9.12 8.48
C ASN A 107 17.00 8.05 7.89
N LEU A 108 18.11 7.76 8.57
CA LEU A 108 19.05 6.72 8.15
C LEU A 108 18.44 5.32 8.20
N ARG A 109 17.76 4.95 9.31
CA ARG A 109 17.16 3.62 9.47
C ARG A 109 16.11 3.35 8.39
N VAL A 110 15.21 4.29 8.13
CA VAL A 110 14.18 4.16 7.09
C VAL A 110 14.83 4.05 5.71
N SER A 111 15.80 4.93 5.42
CA SER A 111 16.45 4.95 4.11
C SER A 111 17.24 3.69 3.78
N LEU A 112 17.87 3.05 4.78
CA LEU A 112 18.55 1.76 4.60
C LEU A 112 17.56 0.65 4.25
N HIS A 113 16.40 0.59 4.93
CA HIS A 113 15.33 -0.35 4.56
C HIS A 113 14.79 -0.06 3.16
N LEU A 114 14.58 1.21 2.83
CA LEU A 114 14.08 1.62 1.51
C LEU A 114 15.05 1.22 0.40
N ARG A 115 16.36 1.42 0.60
CA ARG A 115 17.40 0.95 -0.31
C ARG A 115 17.27 -0.54 -0.55
N ASP A 116 17.22 -1.34 0.51
CA ASP A 116 17.20 -2.80 0.40
C ASP A 116 15.96 -3.29 -0.37
N LEU A 117 14.80 -2.66 -0.15
CA LEU A 117 13.56 -2.96 -0.88
C LEU A 117 13.66 -2.60 -2.37
N LEU A 118 14.16 -1.41 -2.70
CA LEU A 118 14.32 -0.94 -4.08
C LEU A 118 15.37 -1.77 -4.85
N GLU A 119 16.50 -2.11 -4.21
CA GLU A 119 17.55 -2.95 -4.79
C GLU A 119 17.07 -4.38 -5.02
N LYS A 120 16.27 -4.92 -4.09
CA LYS A 120 15.64 -6.24 -4.24
C LYS A 120 14.78 -6.31 -5.51
N ASP A 121 14.06 -5.23 -5.82
CA ASP A 121 13.24 -5.09 -7.03
C ASP A 121 14.03 -4.66 -8.27
N GLY A 122 15.34 -4.49 -8.13
CA GLY A 122 16.31 -4.31 -9.21
C GLY A 122 16.63 -2.87 -9.59
N ALA A 123 16.16 -1.88 -8.84
CA ALA A 123 16.60 -0.49 -9.02
C ALA A 123 18.10 -0.36 -8.71
N ARG A 124 18.78 0.56 -9.39
CA ARG A 124 20.08 1.05 -8.96
C ARG A 124 19.86 2.13 -7.90
N VAL A 125 20.13 1.82 -6.64
CA VAL A 125 19.99 2.79 -5.56
C VAL A 125 21.32 3.48 -5.27
N LEU A 126 21.31 4.80 -5.17
CA LEU A 126 22.45 5.59 -4.71
C LEU A 126 22.06 6.30 -3.42
N MET A 127 22.81 6.03 -2.36
CA MET A 127 22.63 6.66 -1.06
C MET A 127 23.55 7.88 -0.95
N THR A 128 23.05 9.00 -0.45
CA THR A 128 23.93 10.15 -0.14
C THR A 128 24.83 9.87 1.06
N ARG A 129 24.35 9.07 2.02
CA ARG A 129 25.12 8.50 3.14
C ARG A 129 24.56 7.14 3.55
N THR A 130 25.40 6.30 4.13
CA THR A 130 25.00 4.99 4.71
C THR A 130 25.31 4.89 6.21
N GLU A 131 25.96 5.91 6.76
CA GLU A 131 26.29 6.07 8.17
C GLU A 131 25.84 7.47 8.65
N ASP A 132 26.09 7.79 9.91
CA ASP A 132 25.76 9.11 10.49
C ASP A 132 26.80 10.17 10.13
N ASP A 133 26.97 10.39 8.82
CA ASP A 133 27.94 11.33 8.26
C ASP A 133 27.27 12.59 7.71
N PHE A 134 27.98 13.71 7.83
CA PHE A 134 27.56 14.97 7.25
C PHE A 134 27.87 15.00 5.73
N VAL A 135 26.84 15.32 4.94
CA VAL A 135 26.93 15.52 3.49
C VAL A 135 26.33 16.87 3.12
N GLU A 136 27.08 17.68 2.38
CA GLU A 136 26.65 19.02 1.95
C GLU A 136 25.43 18.96 1.02
N LEU A 137 24.51 19.92 1.16
CA LEU A 137 23.26 19.95 0.38
C LEU A 137 23.51 19.92 -1.14
N ALA A 138 24.57 20.60 -1.59
CA ALA A 138 24.95 20.63 -3.00
C ALA A 138 25.49 19.27 -3.50
N ASP A 139 26.19 18.51 -2.65
CA ASP A 139 26.72 17.19 -3.01
C ASP A 139 25.59 16.15 -3.11
N ARG A 140 24.60 16.23 -2.21
CA ARG A 140 23.39 15.38 -2.24
C ARG A 140 22.64 15.50 -3.57
N ALA A 141 22.38 16.73 -4.00
CA ALA A 141 21.70 17.00 -5.27
C ALA A 141 22.57 16.63 -6.48
N ARG A 142 23.87 16.92 -6.43
CA ARG A 142 24.82 16.59 -7.50
C ARG A 142 24.87 15.09 -7.77
N LEU A 143 24.79 14.25 -6.73
CA LEU A 143 24.73 12.80 -6.88
C LEU A 143 23.58 12.37 -7.81
N ALA A 144 22.39 12.97 -7.66
CA ALA A 144 21.23 12.66 -8.51
C ALA A 144 21.41 13.15 -9.95
N VAL A 145 21.91 14.38 -10.11
CA VAL A 145 22.12 15.01 -11.43
C VAL A 145 23.19 14.27 -12.25
N GLU A 146 24.36 14.02 -11.67
CA GLU A 146 25.48 13.35 -12.36
C GLU A 146 25.17 11.90 -12.72
N ASN A 147 24.28 11.25 -11.96
CA ASN A 147 23.88 9.87 -12.19
C ASN A 147 22.59 9.73 -13.00
N GLN A 148 22.02 10.83 -13.50
CA GLN A 148 20.77 10.84 -14.28
C GLN A 148 19.65 10.06 -13.56
N ALA A 149 19.45 10.35 -12.29
CA ALA A 149 18.47 9.64 -11.49
C ALA A 149 17.05 9.82 -12.05
N ASP A 150 16.25 8.76 -11.99
CA ASP A 150 14.84 8.80 -12.35
C ASP A 150 13.99 9.42 -11.23
N VAL A 151 14.44 9.27 -9.98
CA VAL A 151 13.80 9.79 -8.78
C VAL A 151 14.87 10.21 -7.77
N PHE A 152 14.62 11.33 -7.09
CA PHE A 152 15.32 11.77 -5.89
C PHE A 152 14.32 11.83 -4.72
N VAL A 153 14.58 11.07 -3.64
CA VAL A 153 13.78 11.17 -2.40
C VAL A 153 14.70 11.48 -1.24
N SER A 154 14.44 12.59 -0.57
CA SER A 154 15.08 12.93 0.69
C SER A 154 14.15 12.57 1.84
N VAL A 155 14.57 11.64 2.70
CA VAL A 155 13.78 11.09 3.80
C VAL A 155 14.05 11.90 5.06
N HIS A 156 12.99 12.45 5.64
CA HIS A 156 13.02 13.33 6.80
C HIS A 156 11.88 13.00 7.80
N HIS A 157 12.03 13.50 9.02
CA HIS A 157 10.98 13.47 10.05
C HIS A 157 10.86 14.86 10.66
N ASN A 158 9.65 15.38 10.74
CA ASN A 158 9.47 16.80 10.95
C ASN A 158 9.51 17.18 12.45
N ALA A 159 9.67 18.48 12.70
CA ALA A 159 9.52 19.11 13.99
C ALA A 159 8.55 20.28 13.89
N THR A 160 7.78 20.50 14.95
CA THR A 160 6.84 21.60 14.96
C THR A 160 6.60 22.16 16.36
N ALA A 161 6.13 23.41 16.41
CA ALA A 161 5.83 24.12 17.65
C ALA A 161 4.63 23.50 18.38
N ASP A 162 3.64 23.03 17.64
CA ASP A 162 2.48 22.31 18.19
C ASP A 162 2.78 20.81 18.29
N THR A 163 3.39 20.40 19.41
CA THR A 163 3.81 19.00 19.63
C THR A 163 2.65 17.97 19.65
N SER A 164 1.39 18.41 19.64
CA SER A 164 0.23 17.53 19.58
C SER A 164 -0.03 16.96 18.18
N VAL A 165 0.58 17.54 17.14
CA VAL A 165 0.24 17.22 15.74
C VAL A 165 1.13 16.11 15.20
N ASN A 166 0.57 15.33 14.30
CA ASN A 166 1.31 14.35 13.53
C ASN A 166 0.58 14.08 12.20
N PHE A 167 1.27 14.24 11.07
CA PHE A 167 0.75 13.97 9.72
C PHE A 167 1.89 13.97 8.67
N PRO A 168 1.71 13.35 7.50
CA PRO A 168 2.74 13.42 6.45
C PRO A 168 2.81 14.79 5.78
N ILE A 169 4.02 15.30 5.54
CA ILE A 169 4.29 16.48 4.71
C ILE A 169 5.25 16.10 3.58
N ILE A 170 4.83 16.32 2.34
CA ILE A 170 5.64 16.08 1.17
C ILE A 170 5.96 17.40 0.48
N TYR A 171 7.24 17.72 0.41
CA TYR A 171 7.70 18.92 -0.29
C TYR A 171 8.11 18.61 -1.72
N PHE A 172 7.72 19.47 -2.65
CA PHE A 172 8.27 19.52 -4.00
C PHE A 172 8.91 20.88 -4.28
N HIS A 173 9.88 20.94 -5.20
CA HIS A 173 10.46 22.23 -5.58
C HIS A 173 9.52 23.03 -6.46
N GLY A 174 9.28 24.29 -6.10
CA GLY A 174 8.76 25.26 -7.03
C GLY A 174 7.25 25.30 -7.23
N ASN A 175 6.82 25.77 -8.39
CA ASN A 175 5.41 25.91 -8.75
C ASN A 175 4.86 24.56 -9.24
N ALA A 176 3.70 24.13 -8.73
CA ALA A 176 3.10 22.85 -9.07
C ALA A 176 2.86 22.68 -10.58
N SER A 177 2.46 23.76 -11.27
CA SER A 177 2.24 23.75 -12.72
C SER A 177 3.51 23.49 -13.53
N GLN A 178 4.69 23.78 -12.96
CA GLN A 178 6.01 23.64 -13.56
C GLN A 178 6.74 22.37 -13.14
N ASN A 179 6.36 21.75 -12.01
CA ASN A 179 7.00 20.54 -11.48
C ASN A 179 6.01 19.38 -11.32
N LYS A 180 5.25 19.09 -12.38
CA LYS A 180 4.16 18.09 -12.37
C LYS A 180 4.63 16.68 -11.98
N ALA A 181 5.85 16.29 -12.35
CA ALA A 181 6.39 14.97 -12.04
C ALA A 181 6.65 14.81 -10.53
N SER A 182 7.24 15.81 -9.87
CA SER A 182 7.47 15.79 -8.41
C SER A 182 6.16 15.89 -7.65
N VAL A 183 5.19 16.69 -8.15
CA VAL A 183 3.84 16.73 -7.59
C VAL A 183 3.17 15.35 -7.67
N LEU A 184 3.30 14.64 -8.80
CA LEU A 184 2.77 13.28 -8.93
C LEU A 184 3.45 12.30 -7.98
N LEU A 185 4.78 12.32 -7.91
CA LEU A 185 5.54 11.51 -6.94
C LEU A 185 5.09 11.78 -5.51
N GLY A 186 4.91 13.05 -5.14
CA GLY A 186 4.47 13.43 -3.81
C GLY A 186 3.05 12.98 -3.48
N ARG A 187 2.15 12.85 -4.46
CA ARG A 187 0.82 12.24 -4.27
C ARG A 187 0.91 10.76 -3.93
N PHE A 188 1.74 10.01 -4.65
CA PHE A 188 1.95 8.60 -4.38
C PHE A 188 2.51 8.41 -2.97
N ILE A 189 3.56 9.14 -2.61
CA ILE A 189 4.18 9.04 -1.28
C ILE A 189 3.20 9.45 -0.18
N GLY A 190 2.52 10.58 -0.36
CA GLY A 190 1.52 11.07 0.58
C GLY A 190 0.43 10.03 0.90
N ARG A 191 -0.11 9.38 -0.14
CA ARG A 191 -1.12 8.32 0.03
C ARG A 191 -0.58 7.13 0.81
N GLU A 192 0.56 6.59 0.39
CA GLU A 192 1.11 5.38 1.02
C GLU A 192 1.49 5.61 2.48
N LEU A 193 2.03 6.79 2.81
CA LEU A 193 2.36 7.15 4.19
C LEU A 193 1.10 7.34 5.04
N ALA A 194 0.05 7.98 4.51
CA ALA A 194 -1.21 8.11 5.23
C ALA A 194 -1.81 6.73 5.56
N GLY A 195 -1.78 5.80 4.60
CA GLY A 195 -2.25 4.42 4.82
C GLY A 195 -1.41 3.66 5.84
N ALA A 196 -0.08 3.64 5.66
CA ALA A 196 0.80 2.79 6.45
C ALA A 196 1.06 3.30 7.88
N MET A 197 1.06 4.63 8.07
CA MET A 197 1.47 5.26 9.33
C MET A 197 0.28 5.77 10.15
N PHE A 198 -0.87 6.01 9.49
CA PHE A 198 -2.03 6.69 10.06
C PHE A 198 -3.38 6.03 9.72
N ASP A 199 -3.37 4.78 9.24
CA ASP A 199 -4.59 4.03 8.89
C ASP A 199 -5.51 4.75 7.89
N GLY A 200 -4.97 5.69 7.10
CA GLY A 200 -5.71 6.53 6.15
C GLY A 200 -6.56 7.63 6.78
N GLU A 201 -6.58 7.78 8.11
CA GLU A 201 -7.46 8.71 8.82
C GLU A 201 -6.88 10.14 8.94
N THR A 202 -5.60 10.32 8.60
CA THR A 202 -4.88 11.58 8.79
C THR A 202 -4.71 12.34 7.46
N PRO A 203 -4.92 13.67 7.44
CA PRO A 203 -4.69 14.47 6.25
C PRO A 203 -3.22 14.49 5.82
N VAL A 204 -2.97 14.70 4.54
CA VAL A 204 -1.62 14.81 3.97
C VAL A 204 -1.41 16.23 3.46
N SER A 205 -0.24 16.79 3.76
CA SER A 205 0.20 18.05 3.17
C SER A 205 1.13 17.76 1.98
N LEU A 206 0.72 18.13 0.77
CA LEU A 206 1.58 18.16 -0.42
C LEU A 206 1.81 19.62 -0.79
N VAL A 207 3.04 20.10 -0.60
CA VAL A 207 3.29 21.53 -0.55
C VAL A 207 4.59 21.91 -1.26
N SER A 208 4.61 23.07 -1.89
CA SER A 208 5.82 23.64 -2.46
C SER A 208 6.80 24.03 -1.36
N ASP A 209 8.09 23.79 -1.58
CA ASP A 209 9.15 24.24 -0.68
C ASP A 209 9.24 25.78 -0.55
N PHE A 210 8.64 26.54 -1.46
CA PHE A 210 8.46 27.98 -1.33
C PHE A 210 7.41 28.38 -0.28
N ALA A 211 6.61 27.45 0.25
CA ALA A 211 5.75 27.75 1.41
C ALA A 211 6.58 27.99 2.68
N ILE A 212 7.69 27.27 2.85
CA ILE A 212 8.58 27.38 4.01
C ILE A 212 9.78 28.29 3.73
N PHE A 213 10.37 28.18 2.54
CA PHE A 213 11.55 28.95 2.13
C PHE A 213 11.22 29.86 0.94
N PRO A 214 10.41 30.93 1.15
CA PRO A 214 9.71 31.64 0.07
C PRO A 214 10.61 32.41 -0.91
N THR A 215 11.91 32.52 -0.63
CA THR A 215 12.88 33.20 -1.49
C THR A 215 13.79 32.28 -2.29
N ARG A 216 14.01 31.04 -1.81
CA ARG A 216 15.00 30.14 -2.44
C ARG A 216 14.53 28.70 -2.59
N GLY A 217 13.52 28.26 -1.85
CA GLY A 217 13.20 26.84 -1.72
C GLY A 217 14.29 26.06 -0.97
N THR A 218 14.08 24.76 -0.85
CA THR A 218 15.00 23.82 -0.19
C THR A 218 16.25 23.58 -1.03
N GLY A 219 17.40 23.39 -0.39
CA GLY A 219 18.68 23.24 -1.09
C GLY A 219 18.76 22.01 -1.99
N VAL A 220 18.31 20.86 -1.48
CA VAL A 220 18.37 19.59 -2.23
C VAL A 220 17.40 19.57 -3.40
N LEU A 221 16.14 19.99 -3.22
CA LEU A 221 15.14 19.97 -4.30
C LEU A 221 15.42 21.04 -5.36
N ARG A 222 15.93 22.22 -4.95
CA ARG A 222 16.42 23.23 -5.90
C ARG A 222 17.60 22.70 -6.71
N GLY A 223 18.55 22.04 -6.06
CA GLY A 223 19.74 21.49 -6.72
C GLY A 223 19.45 20.31 -7.65
N SER A 224 18.38 19.55 -7.36
CA SER A 224 17.94 18.40 -8.16
C SER A 224 16.79 18.74 -9.12
N TYR A 225 16.46 20.02 -9.31
CA TYR A 225 15.34 20.42 -10.17
C TYR A 225 15.56 19.92 -11.61
N GLY A 226 14.50 19.38 -12.21
CA GLY A 226 14.57 18.62 -13.46
C GLY A 226 14.58 17.10 -13.27
N ILE A 227 14.75 16.61 -12.05
CA ILE A 227 14.51 15.22 -11.64
C ILE A 227 13.25 15.20 -10.77
N PRO A 228 12.33 14.20 -10.91
CA PRO A 228 11.25 14.01 -9.95
C PRO A 228 11.80 13.88 -8.53
N GLY A 229 11.58 14.92 -7.72
CA GLY A 229 12.30 15.12 -6.47
C GLY A 229 11.37 15.56 -5.35
N VAL A 230 11.39 14.86 -4.21
CA VAL A 230 10.63 15.26 -3.02
C VAL A 230 11.46 15.16 -1.74
N ILE A 231 11.10 15.99 -0.75
CA ILE A 231 11.41 15.71 0.66
C ILE A 231 10.16 15.07 1.27
N SER A 232 10.33 13.90 1.87
CA SER A 232 9.28 13.17 2.55
C SER A 232 9.45 13.33 4.05
N GLU A 233 8.55 14.07 4.68
CA GLU A 233 8.40 14.13 6.13
C GLU A 233 7.27 13.18 6.55
N ALA A 234 7.61 11.97 6.99
CA ALA A 234 6.58 10.95 7.26
C ALA A 234 5.75 11.24 8.51
N SER A 235 6.39 11.75 9.55
CA SER A 235 5.79 12.03 10.85
C SER A 235 6.62 13.04 11.65
N PHE A 236 6.17 13.41 12.85
CA PHE A 236 6.80 14.44 13.67
C PHE A 236 7.49 13.84 14.91
N PHE A 237 8.82 13.91 14.98
CA PHE A 237 9.57 13.41 16.15
C PHE A 237 9.36 14.25 17.42
N THR A 238 8.81 15.47 17.29
CA THR A 238 8.41 16.31 18.42
C THR A 238 7.15 15.79 19.13
N ASN A 239 6.37 14.91 18.49
CA ASN A 239 5.24 14.24 19.12
C ASN A 239 5.73 13.03 19.92
N ALA A 240 5.52 13.03 21.25
CA ALA A 240 6.09 12.01 22.14
C ALA A 240 5.61 10.59 21.83
N ALA A 241 4.33 10.41 21.49
CA ALA A 241 3.80 9.09 21.14
C ALA A 241 4.40 8.59 19.82
N GLU A 242 4.66 9.50 18.88
CA GLU A 242 5.27 9.17 17.60
C GLU A 242 6.77 8.87 17.73
N GLU A 243 7.51 9.62 18.54
CA GLU A 243 8.92 9.35 18.83
C GLU A 243 9.14 7.90 19.32
N ASP A 244 8.26 7.42 20.21
CA ASP A 244 8.27 6.03 20.68
C ASP A 244 8.04 5.03 19.53
N ARG A 245 7.22 5.39 18.53
CA ARG A 245 7.03 4.55 17.35
C ARG A 245 8.27 4.53 16.46
N LEU A 246 8.89 5.68 16.22
CA LEU A 246 10.07 5.87 15.35
C LEU A 246 11.32 5.12 15.83
N LYS A 247 11.37 4.75 17.12
CA LYS A 247 12.40 3.86 17.69
C LYS A 247 12.28 2.41 17.26
N ARG A 248 11.10 1.97 16.81
CA ARG A 248 10.84 0.56 16.50
C ARG A 248 11.26 0.26 15.07
N ASN A 249 12.15 -0.71 14.92
CA ASN A 249 12.63 -1.14 13.60
C ASN A 249 11.48 -1.58 12.66
N SER A 250 10.45 -2.25 13.19
CA SER A 250 9.28 -2.66 12.41
C SER A 250 8.49 -1.47 11.86
N TYR A 251 8.45 -0.35 12.59
CA TYR A 251 7.77 0.86 12.17
C TYR A 251 8.57 1.60 11.09
N ASN A 252 9.90 1.72 11.26
CA ASN A 252 10.76 2.26 10.21
C ASN A 252 10.72 1.41 8.93
N ARG A 253 10.55 0.09 9.06
CA ARG A 253 10.36 -0.81 7.91
C ARG A 253 9.01 -0.59 7.22
N ALA A 254 7.93 -0.39 7.97
CA ALA A 254 6.61 -0.09 7.40
C ALA A 254 6.61 1.22 6.60
N GLU A 255 7.29 2.25 7.11
CA GLU A 255 7.49 3.52 6.38
C GLU A 255 8.30 3.31 5.10
N ALA A 256 9.40 2.54 5.17
CA ALA A 256 10.20 2.21 4.00
C ALA A 256 9.40 1.40 2.96
N GLU A 257 8.52 0.51 3.39
CA GLU A 257 7.60 -0.24 2.50
C GLU A 257 6.58 0.71 1.84
N ALA A 258 6.06 1.70 2.57
CA ALA A 258 5.18 2.73 2.01
C ALA A 258 5.89 3.58 0.95
N LEU A 259 7.10 4.05 1.26
CA LEU A 259 7.94 4.78 0.30
C LEU A 259 8.30 3.92 -0.92
N HIS A 260 8.63 2.65 -0.71
CA HIS A 260 8.93 1.69 -1.78
C HIS A 260 7.72 1.49 -2.70
N ARG A 261 6.52 1.26 -2.16
CA ARG A 261 5.28 1.14 -2.95
C ARG A 261 5.01 2.41 -3.76
N ALA A 262 5.15 3.57 -3.14
CA ALA A 262 4.92 4.85 -3.80
C ALA A 262 5.90 5.11 -4.94
N ILE A 263 7.20 4.94 -4.71
CA ILE A 263 8.27 5.14 -5.70
C ILE A 263 8.11 4.13 -6.84
N SER A 264 7.83 2.87 -6.53
CA SER A 264 7.61 1.83 -7.53
C SER A 264 6.41 2.15 -8.40
N ALA A 265 5.27 2.52 -7.80
CA ALA A 265 4.07 2.91 -8.52
C ALA A 265 4.33 4.12 -9.44
N PHE A 266 5.05 5.12 -8.95
CA PHE A 266 5.44 6.28 -9.77
C PHE A 266 6.33 5.88 -10.95
N LEU A 267 7.38 5.09 -10.72
CA LEU A 267 8.32 4.65 -11.75
C LEU A 267 7.69 3.76 -12.83
N LEU A 268 6.68 2.98 -12.47
CA LEU A 268 5.98 2.07 -13.36
C LEU A 268 4.74 2.71 -14.04
N SER A 269 4.33 3.91 -13.61
CA SER A 269 3.22 4.65 -14.19
C SER A 269 3.61 5.48 -15.42
N GLU A 270 2.62 5.83 -16.25
CA GLU A 270 2.76 6.94 -17.19
C GLU A 270 2.95 8.25 -16.39
N ARG A 271 4.15 8.85 -16.50
CA ARG A 271 4.52 10.05 -15.74
C ARG A 271 4.76 11.26 -16.64
N PRO A 272 4.42 12.48 -16.18
CA PRO A 272 4.86 13.70 -16.84
C PRO A 272 6.38 13.75 -16.95
N GLU A 273 6.89 14.26 -18.06
CA GLU A 273 8.32 14.42 -18.24
C GLU A 273 8.87 15.46 -17.25
N ALA A 274 9.92 15.09 -16.52
CA ALA A 274 10.65 16.03 -15.68
C ALA A 274 11.57 16.86 -16.57
N ARG A 275 11.39 18.19 -16.54
CA ARG A 275 12.15 19.12 -17.36
C ARG A 275 12.57 20.31 -16.51
N ILE A 276 13.78 20.80 -16.73
CA ILE A 276 14.22 22.08 -16.20
C ILE A 276 13.53 23.16 -17.05
N ILE A 277 12.79 24.05 -16.41
CA ILE A 277 12.24 25.25 -17.04
C ILE A 277 13.22 26.39 -16.79
N GLU A 278 13.90 26.86 -17.84
CA GLU A 278 14.87 27.96 -17.76
C GLU A 278 14.37 29.20 -18.56
N PRO A 279 14.36 30.41 -17.95
CA PRO A 279 14.59 30.65 -16.52
C PRO A 279 13.43 30.13 -15.67
N TYR A 280 13.72 29.66 -14.46
CA TYR A 280 12.68 29.30 -13.49
C TYR A 280 11.85 30.55 -13.16
N GLU A 281 10.57 30.55 -13.56
CA GLU A 281 9.69 31.70 -13.41
C GLU A 281 8.99 31.66 -12.04
N GLN A 282 9.52 32.39 -11.07
CA GLN A 282 8.83 32.59 -9.80
C GLN A 282 7.66 33.57 -9.98
N ARG A 283 6.44 33.01 -10.10
CA ARG A 283 5.20 33.77 -10.35
C ARG A 283 4.47 34.20 -9.07
N VAL A 284 4.70 33.49 -7.97
CA VAL A 284 4.06 33.74 -6.68
C VAL A 284 4.96 34.62 -5.81
N GLU A 285 4.41 35.74 -5.34
CA GLU A 285 5.12 36.61 -4.41
C GLU A 285 5.49 35.89 -3.11
N PRO A 286 6.66 36.13 -2.49
CA PRO A 286 6.98 35.58 -1.17
C PRO A 286 5.98 36.01 -0.09
N LEU A 287 5.53 35.09 0.76
CA LEU A 287 4.86 35.43 2.02
C LEU A 287 5.84 35.18 3.16
N PRO A 288 6.15 36.17 4.02
CA PRO A 288 7.06 35.96 5.13
C PRO A 288 6.52 34.92 6.09
N VAL A 289 7.36 33.99 6.50
CA VAL A 289 7.04 32.94 7.46
C VAL A 289 7.58 33.36 8.83
N LEU A 290 6.87 33.04 9.92
CA LEU A 290 7.33 33.35 11.27
C LEU A 290 8.58 32.54 11.62
N GLU A 291 9.52 33.19 12.30
CA GLU A 291 10.68 32.55 12.91
C GLU A 291 10.25 31.57 14.00
N GLN A 292 11.08 30.57 14.28
CA GLN A 292 10.73 29.50 15.23
C GLN A 292 10.28 30.03 16.61
N ALA A 293 10.96 31.04 17.15
CA ALA A 293 10.59 31.65 18.43
C ALA A 293 9.20 32.32 18.41
N GLU A 294 8.80 32.87 17.27
CA GLU A 294 7.50 33.50 17.08
C GLU A 294 6.39 32.44 16.92
N ARG A 295 6.69 31.31 16.26
CA ARG A 295 5.75 30.18 16.12
C ARG A 295 5.39 29.50 17.45
N MET A 296 6.26 29.62 18.46
CA MET A 296 6.03 29.07 19.80
C MET A 296 5.11 29.95 20.67
N LYS A 297 4.74 31.16 20.22
CA LYS A 297 3.85 32.05 20.98
C LYS A 297 2.42 31.49 21.02
N PRO A 298 1.67 31.66 22.12
CA PRO A 298 0.32 31.13 22.24
C PRO A 298 -0.60 31.53 21.08
N GLU A 299 -0.49 32.76 20.59
CA GLU A 299 -1.30 33.27 19.49
C GLU A 299 -0.95 32.59 18.15
N ALA A 300 0.30 32.19 17.95
CA ALA A 300 0.74 31.49 16.75
C ALA A 300 0.22 30.04 16.70
N LEU A 301 0.01 29.42 17.88
CA LEU A 301 -0.53 28.06 18.03
C LEU A 301 -2.04 27.96 17.77
N LEU A 302 -2.75 29.08 17.65
CA LEU A 302 -4.19 29.13 17.33
C LEU A 302 -4.50 28.87 15.84
N TRP A 303 -3.59 28.22 15.11
CA TRP A 303 -3.67 28.11 13.66
C TRP A 303 -4.91 27.34 13.18
N ARG A 304 -5.42 26.38 13.97
CA ARG A 304 -6.67 25.66 13.70
C ARG A 304 -7.89 26.54 14.00
N GLU A 305 -7.87 27.18 15.17
CA GLU A 305 -8.93 28.08 15.63
C GLU A 305 -9.09 29.28 14.70
N ASP A 306 -7.98 29.79 14.15
CA ASP A 306 -7.94 30.86 13.16
C ASP A 306 -8.63 30.43 11.85
N VAL A 307 -8.45 29.17 11.44
CA VAL A 307 -9.12 28.58 10.28
C VAL A 307 -10.61 28.39 10.56
N GLU A 308 -10.99 27.86 11.73
CA GLU A 308 -12.41 27.72 12.13
C GLU A 308 -13.12 29.08 12.21
N PHE A 309 -12.43 30.09 12.73
CA PHE A 309 -12.95 31.45 12.74
C PHE A 309 -13.17 31.94 11.31
N GLY A 310 -12.20 31.75 10.41
CA GLY A 310 -12.36 32.04 8.98
C GLY A 310 -13.59 31.35 8.36
N ARG A 311 -13.81 30.06 8.64
CA ARG A 311 -14.99 29.32 8.17
C ARG A 311 -16.30 29.90 8.70
N SER A 312 -16.32 30.32 9.97
CA SER A 312 -17.49 30.96 10.57
C SER A 312 -17.85 32.27 9.86
N VAL A 313 -16.84 33.06 9.48
CA VAL A 313 -17.04 34.32 8.75
C VAL A 313 -17.48 34.06 7.31
N MET A 314 -16.96 33.02 6.64
CA MET A 314 -17.45 32.59 5.33
C MET A 314 -18.94 32.22 5.37
N ASN A 315 -19.40 31.54 6.44
CA ASN A 315 -20.81 31.22 6.63
C ASN A 315 -21.65 32.49 6.88
N GLU A 316 -21.17 33.44 7.67
CA GLU A 316 -21.86 34.71 7.91
C GLU A 316 -22.03 35.52 6.62
N LEU A 317 -20.98 35.60 5.80
CA LEU A 317 -21.04 36.24 4.47
C LEU A 317 -22.06 35.57 3.55
N ALA A 318 -22.14 34.23 3.58
CA ALA A 318 -23.12 33.48 2.81
C ALA A 318 -24.56 33.75 3.27
N MET A 319 -24.79 33.91 4.58
CA MET A 319 -26.11 34.26 5.14
C MET A 319 -26.51 35.72 4.87
N ALA A 320 -25.53 36.60 4.67
CA ALA A 320 -25.73 37.99 4.29
C ALA A 320 -25.88 38.20 2.76
N ASP A 321 -25.98 37.12 1.98
CA ASP A 321 -26.07 37.13 0.51
C ASP A 321 -24.91 37.91 -0.18
N VAL A 322 -23.75 37.97 0.47
CA VAL A 322 -22.56 38.59 -0.13
C VAL A 322 -22.07 37.69 -1.27
N PRO A 323 -21.94 38.18 -2.52
CA PRO A 323 -21.48 37.37 -3.63
C PRO A 323 -20.03 36.91 -3.41
N ILE A 324 -19.84 35.65 -3.02
CA ILE A 324 -18.51 35.04 -2.84
C ILE A 324 -17.93 34.73 -4.23
N PRO A 325 -16.81 35.36 -4.63
CA PRO A 325 -16.08 34.97 -5.84
C PRO A 325 -15.55 33.54 -5.68
N ASP A 326 -15.67 32.71 -6.72
CA ASP A 326 -15.17 31.32 -6.76
C ASP A 326 -15.80 30.33 -5.78
N ARG A 327 -17.13 30.37 -5.61
CA ARG A 327 -17.84 29.20 -5.08
C ARG A 327 -17.82 28.11 -6.16
N GLU A 328 -16.80 27.26 -6.18
CA GLU A 328 -16.83 26.02 -6.97
C GLU A 328 -18.12 25.27 -6.60
N SER A 329 -19.09 25.29 -7.51
CA SER A 329 -20.34 24.54 -7.36
C SER A 329 -19.98 23.06 -7.29
N GLY A 330 -20.33 22.41 -6.18
CA GLY A 330 -20.15 20.97 -5.96
C GLY A 330 -21.02 20.10 -6.88
N THR A 331 -20.72 20.13 -8.18
CA THR A 331 -21.29 19.25 -9.21
C THR A 331 -20.15 18.73 -10.06
N THR A 332 -20.00 17.40 -10.04
CA THR A 332 -19.12 16.58 -10.88
C THR A 332 -18.99 17.12 -12.31
N GLY A 333 -17.87 17.75 -12.63
CA GLY A 333 -17.56 18.27 -13.95
C GLY A 333 -16.61 17.35 -14.71
N GLN A 334 -17.10 16.72 -15.78
CA GLN A 334 -16.27 16.11 -16.82
C GLN A 334 -15.12 17.05 -17.22
N ALA A 335 -13.91 16.51 -17.29
CA ALA A 335 -12.77 17.20 -17.87
C ALA A 335 -13.09 17.61 -19.32
N PRO A 336 -12.81 18.86 -19.73
CA PRO A 336 -12.97 19.26 -21.13
C PRO A 336 -11.97 18.47 -22.00
N SER A 337 -12.45 17.99 -23.14
CA SER A 337 -11.65 17.23 -24.10
C SER A 337 -10.50 18.08 -24.69
N PRO A 338 -9.32 17.49 -24.96
CA PRO A 338 -8.18 18.22 -25.52
C PRO A 338 -8.45 18.53 -26.99
N GLY A 339 -8.74 19.80 -27.32
CA GLY A 339 -8.97 20.19 -28.71
C GLY A 339 -9.40 21.63 -28.98
N SER A 340 -9.56 22.49 -27.98
CA SER A 340 -9.83 23.92 -28.21
C SER A 340 -8.75 24.78 -27.58
N GLU A 341 -7.90 25.37 -28.42
CA GLU A 341 -7.13 26.56 -28.06
C GLU A 341 -8.10 27.69 -27.71
N THR A 342 -8.43 27.84 -26.43
CA THR A 342 -8.99 29.09 -25.92
C THR A 342 -7.83 30.04 -25.63
N PRO A 343 -7.83 31.27 -26.17
CA PRO A 343 -6.77 32.23 -25.88
C PRO A 343 -6.78 32.59 -24.39
N MET A 344 -5.59 32.84 -23.85
CA MET A 344 -5.39 33.52 -22.57
C MET A 344 -6.39 34.67 -22.41
N PRO A 345 -7.10 34.82 -21.28
CA PRO A 345 -7.96 35.96 -21.09
C PRO A 345 -7.10 37.22 -21.11
N GLY A 346 -7.24 37.97 -22.20
CA GLY A 346 -6.60 39.24 -22.40
C GLY A 346 -7.04 40.24 -21.33
N THR A 347 -6.22 41.27 -21.18
CA THR A 347 -6.41 42.48 -20.39
C THR A 347 -7.78 43.12 -20.64
N GLY A 348 -8.81 42.61 -19.98
CA GLY A 348 -10.15 43.18 -19.92
C GLY A 348 -10.36 43.69 -18.51
N SER A 349 -10.48 45.01 -18.36
CA SER A 349 -10.88 45.70 -17.14
C SER A 349 -12.15 45.07 -16.56
N THR A 350 -12.00 44.18 -15.57
CA THR A 350 -13.10 43.77 -14.70
C THR A 350 -13.47 44.98 -13.85
N ALA A 351 -14.66 45.52 -14.06
CA ALA A 351 -15.21 46.58 -13.24
C ALA A 351 -15.15 46.13 -11.76
N PHE A 352 -14.45 46.90 -10.94
CA PHE A 352 -14.28 46.69 -9.52
C PHE A 352 -15.66 46.59 -8.85
N ARG A 353 -15.97 45.45 -8.22
CA ARG A 353 -17.10 45.37 -7.28
C ARG A 353 -16.60 45.79 -5.91
N VAL A 354 -16.93 47.02 -5.51
CA VAL A 354 -16.85 47.40 -4.11
C VAL A 354 -18.03 46.76 -3.41
N TYR A 355 -17.77 45.88 -2.45
CA TYR A 355 -18.82 45.29 -1.62
C TYR A 355 -19.19 46.29 -0.52
N GLU A 356 -20.43 46.81 -0.56
CA GLU A 356 -20.97 47.62 0.53
C GLU A 356 -21.37 46.71 1.70
N LEU A 357 -20.41 46.42 2.58
CA LEU A 357 -20.67 45.68 3.83
C LEU A 357 -21.12 46.64 4.94
N SER A 358 -21.87 46.11 5.91
CA SER A 358 -22.07 46.82 7.18
C SER A 358 -20.72 46.94 7.91
N THR A 359 -20.50 48.03 8.64
CA THR A 359 -19.23 48.24 9.39
C THR A 359 -18.87 47.06 10.30
N PRO A 360 -19.81 46.45 11.06
CA PRO A 360 -19.49 45.28 11.88
C PRO A 360 -19.00 44.08 11.06
N LEU A 361 -19.59 43.83 9.88
CA LEU A 361 -19.21 42.70 9.02
C LEU A 361 -17.85 42.96 8.35
N GLN A 362 -17.54 44.20 7.98
CA GLN A 362 -16.23 44.59 7.47
C GLN A 362 -15.12 44.40 8.52
N ASP A 363 -15.36 44.77 9.77
CA ASP A 363 -14.41 44.56 10.88
C ASP A 363 -14.17 43.06 11.11
N THR A 364 -15.23 42.24 11.08
CA THR A 364 -15.14 40.78 11.20
C THR A 364 -14.31 40.14 10.07
N VAL A 365 -14.51 40.57 8.82
CA VAL A 365 -13.72 40.10 7.66
C VAL A 365 -12.25 40.51 7.80
N THR A 366 -11.98 41.71 8.28
CA THR A 366 -10.60 42.21 8.51
C THR A 366 -9.89 41.38 9.57
N GLU A 367 -10.57 41.07 10.68
CA GLU A 367 -10.04 40.21 11.73
C GLU A 367 -9.79 38.78 11.21
N ALA A 368 -10.71 38.22 10.42
CA ALA A 368 -10.53 36.90 9.83
C ALA A 368 -9.32 36.85 8.89
N LEU A 369 -9.11 37.88 8.06
CA LEU A 369 -7.92 37.99 7.22
C LEU A 369 -6.63 38.07 8.05
N HIS A 370 -6.64 38.82 9.15
CA HIS A 370 -5.49 38.92 10.05
C HIS A 370 -5.15 37.57 10.69
N ARG A 371 -6.15 36.87 11.24
CA ARG A 371 -5.99 35.54 11.85
C ARG A 371 -5.52 34.49 10.87
N LEU A 372 -6.13 34.41 9.69
CA LEU A 372 -5.69 33.48 8.66
C LEU A 372 -4.28 33.79 8.16
N THR A 373 -3.90 35.08 8.10
CA THR A 373 -2.53 35.48 7.77
C THR A 373 -1.57 34.97 8.84
N ARG A 374 -1.86 35.16 10.13
CA ARG A 374 -1.06 34.57 11.22
C ARG A 374 -0.96 33.05 11.08
N SER A 375 -2.08 32.34 10.86
CA SER A 375 -2.12 30.88 10.70
C SER A 375 -1.15 30.39 9.61
N VAL A 376 -1.22 30.96 8.39
CA VAL A 376 -0.33 30.55 7.28
C VAL A 376 1.11 31.04 7.44
N GLN A 377 1.39 32.02 8.28
CA GLN A 377 2.77 32.41 8.60
C GLN A 377 3.37 31.53 9.70
N SER A 378 2.56 31.01 10.62
CA SER A 378 2.98 30.11 11.68
C SER A 378 3.15 28.67 11.19
N PHE A 379 2.18 28.17 10.41
CA PHE A 379 2.12 26.78 9.93
C PHE A 379 1.85 26.74 8.41
N PRO A 380 2.76 27.29 7.58
CA PRO A 380 2.59 27.42 6.13
C PRO A 380 2.48 26.08 5.38
N ASP A 381 2.95 25.00 5.97
CA ASP A 381 2.99 23.62 5.47
C ASP A 381 1.90 22.74 6.09
N SER A 382 1.00 23.30 6.91
CA SER A 382 -0.12 22.55 7.46
C SER A 382 -1.12 22.10 6.39
N TYR A 383 -1.81 20.99 6.65
CA TYR A 383 -2.90 20.53 5.78
C TYR A 383 -4.07 21.53 5.66
N LEU A 384 -4.17 22.52 6.57
CA LEU A 384 -5.15 23.60 6.52
C LEU A 384 -4.67 24.83 5.73
N ALA A 385 -3.38 24.94 5.40
CA ALA A 385 -2.81 26.14 4.78
C ALA A 385 -3.48 26.48 3.45
N ARG A 386 -3.82 25.47 2.63
CA ARG A 386 -4.56 25.67 1.37
C ARG A 386 -5.91 26.34 1.61
N GLU A 387 -6.68 25.82 2.57
CA GLU A 387 -8.00 26.35 2.89
C GLU A 387 -7.91 27.76 3.47
N ALA A 388 -6.95 28.00 4.36
CA ALA A 388 -6.66 29.31 4.88
C ALA A 388 -6.35 30.30 3.75
N HIS A 389 -5.51 29.94 2.77
CA HIS A 389 -5.25 30.78 1.61
C HIS A 389 -6.49 31.02 0.73
N ARG A 390 -7.35 30.02 0.52
CA ARG A 390 -8.63 30.20 -0.20
C ARG A 390 -9.51 31.25 0.47
N MET A 391 -9.69 31.16 1.79
CA MET A 391 -10.48 32.14 2.54
C MET A 391 -9.82 33.52 2.56
N ARG A 392 -8.48 33.60 2.68
CA ARG A 392 -7.73 34.87 2.59
C ARG A 392 -7.97 35.56 1.25
N ALA A 393 -7.95 34.83 0.13
CA ALA A 393 -8.21 35.42 -1.18
C ALA A 393 -9.62 36.02 -1.28
N VAL A 394 -10.63 35.34 -0.72
CA VAL A 394 -12.00 35.85 -0.66
C VAL A 394 -12.07 37.12 0.19
N PHE A 395 -11.50 37.12 1.39
CA PHE A 395 -11.53 38.28 2.28
C PHE A 395 -10.77 39.48 1.71
N GLN A 396 -9.63 39.25 1.05
CA GLN A 396 -8.89 40.30 0.34
C GLN A 396 -9.73 40.92 -0.78
N GLU A 397 -10.43 40.10 -1.58
CA GLU A 397 -11.32 40.61 -2.62
C GLU A 397 -12.46 41.46 -2.05
N ILE A 398 -13.09 40.99 -0.98
CA ILE A 398 -14.17 41.71 -0.29
C ILE A 398 -13.70 43.07 0.25
N LEU A 399 -12.47 43.13 0.78
CA LEU A 399 -11.85 44.35 1.28
C LEU A 399 -11.29 45.26 0.15
N GLY A 400 -11.44 44.89 -1.12
CA GLY A 400 -10.97 45.66 -2.27
C GLY A 400 -9.47 45.51 -2.56
N GLU A 401 -8.82 44.49 -1.99
CA GLU A 401 -7.40 44.17 -2.20
C GLU A 401 -7.20 43.19 -3.38
N SER A 402 -7.86 43.41 -4.52
CA SER A 402 -7.88 42.45 -5.65
C SER A 402 -6.50 41.98 -6.14
N PRO A 403 -5.44 42.83 -6.22
CA PRO A 403 -4.10 42.35 -6.57
C PRO A 403 -3.53 41.34 -5.56
N ALA A 404 -3.76 41.58 -4.26
CA ALA A 404 -3.33 40.66 -3.21
C ALA A 404 -4.16 39.37 -3.23
N ALA A 405 -5.48 39.48 -3.48
CA ALA A 405 -6.36 38.33 -3.67
C ALA A 405 -5.89 37.44 -4.85
N ALA A 406 -5.51 38.05 -5.98
CA ALA A 406 -4.98 37.33 -7.13
C ALA A 406 -3.67 36.59 -6.81
N GLN A 407 -2.73 37.22 -6.09
CA GLN A 407 -1.51 36.56 -5.62
C GLN A 407 -1.81 35.41 -4.65
N THR A 408 -2.78 35.57 -3.76
CA THR A 408 -3.19 34.51 -2.82
C THR A 408 -3.86 33.33 -3.55
N ARG A 409 -4.70 33.57 -4.57
CA ARG A 409 -5.28 32.51 -5.41
C ARG A 409 -4.17 31.76 -6.16
N LEU A 410 -3.22 32.49 -6.76
CA LEU A 410 -2.10 31.88 -7.46
C LEU A 410 -1.24 31.03 -6.51
N ARG A 411 -0.96 31.53 -5.29
CA ARG A 411 -0.27 30.74 -4.26
C ARG A 411 -1.01 29.46 -3.91
N THR A 412 -2.32 29.53 -3.74
CA THR A 412 -3.15 28.35 -3.47
C THR A 412 -2.95 27.28 -4.55
N HIS A 413 -2.97 27.67 -5.82
CA HIS A 413 -2.82 26.76 -6.95
C HIS A 413 -1.38 26.20 -7.09
N GLU A 414 -0.37 27.07 -7.00
CA GLU A 414 1.01 26.68 -7.28
C GLU A 414 1.72 26.03 -6.09
N PHE A 415 1.41 26.43 -4.85
CA PHE A 415 2.10 25.93 -3.67
C PHE A 415 1.35 24.80 -2.97
N PHE A 416 0.04 24.69 -3.18
CA PHE A 416 -0.79 23.70 -2.51
C PHE A 416 -1.63 22.97 -3.56
N PRO A 417 -1.04 22.19 -4.48
CA PRO A 417 -1.79 21.46 -5.50
C PRO A 417 -2.86 20.57 -4.85
N ASP A 418 -3.96 20.30 -5.57
CA ASP A 418 -5.06 19.52 -4.97
C ASP A 418 -4.53 18.21 -4.45
N THR A 419 -4.88 17.81 -3.25
CA THR A 419 -4.74 16.43 -2.82
C THR A 419 -6.15 15.85 -2.98
N PRO A 420 -6.63 15.52 -4.20
CA PRO A 420 -7.76 14.61 -4.22
C PRO A 420 -7.26 13.37 -3.49
N VAL A 421 -8.05 12.93 -2.50
CA VAL A 421 -8.13 11.50 -2.22
C VAL A 421 -8.19 10.87 -3.60
N LEU A 422 -7.24 10.00 -3.95
CA LEU A 422 -7.35 9.25 -5.19
C LEU A 422 -8.68 8.48 -5.06
N GLU A 423 -9.76 9.03 -5.62
CA GLU A 423 -11.15 8.55 -5.47
C GLU A 423 -11.33 7.14 -6.04
N LYS A 424 -10.29 6.64 -6.68
CA LYS A 424 -10.10 5.25 -7.01
C LYS A 424 -8.73 4.84 -6.50
N PRO A 425 -8.59 3.68 -5.84
CA PRO A 425 -7.31 2.99 -5.84
C PRO A 425 -6.82 3.05 -7.30
N ILE A 426 -5.67 3.68 -7.53
CA ILE A 426 -4.96 3.47 -8.79
C ILE A 426 -4.82 1.96 -8.83
N PRO A 427 -5.43 1.25 -9.80
CA PRO A 427 -5.25 -0.19 -9.86
C PRO A 427 -3.75 -0.36 -9.92
N MET A 428 -3.16 -0.89 -8.84
CA MET A 428 -1.77 -1.31 -8.88
C MET A 428 -1.75 -2.21 -10.10
N GLN A 429 -1.08 -1.85 -11.18
CA GLN A 429 -0.87 -2.82 -12.24
C GLN A 429 0.07 -3.84 -11.59
N MET A 430 -0.50 -4.79 -10.86
CA MET A 430 0.17 -6.03 -10.59
C MET A 430 0.47 -6.55 -11.97
N GLN A 431 1.76 -6.68 -12.28
CA GLN A 431 2.17 -7.55 -13.37
C GLN A 431 1.64 -8.93 -12.99
N LEU A 432 0.52 -9.28 -13.60
CA LEU A 432 -0.03 -10.62 -13.48
C LEU A 432 1.06 -11.57 -13.95
N PRO A 433 1.29 -12.67 -13.22
CA PRO A 433 2.32 -13.61 -13.60
C PRO A 433 2.18 -14.03 -15.06
N GLU A 434 3.28 -13.96 -15.82
CA GLU A 434 3.30 -14.44 -17.21
C GLU A 434 3.44 -15.97 -17.27
N ASP A 435 3.81 -16.60 -16.14
CA ASP A 435 4.09 -18.02 -15.99
C ASP A 435 2.88 -18.88 -15.60
N LEU A 436 1.71 -18.25 -15.38
CA LEU A 436 0.46 -18.94 -15.11
C LEU A 436 -0.73 -18.10 -15.60
N THR A 437 -1.86 -18.75 -15.84
CA THR A 437 -3.12 -18.05 -16.03
C THR A 437 -3.69 -17.68 -14.67
N LEU A 438 -4.11 -16.43 -14.49
CA LEU A 438 -4.94 -16.03 -13.36
C LEU A 438 -6.33 -15.56 -13.83
N SER A 439 -7.37 -15.87 -13.06
CA SER A 439 -8.70 -15.29 -13.20
C SER A 439 -9.23 -14.85 -11.84
N VAL A 440 -9.62 -13.59 -11.70
CA VAL A 440 -9.96 -12.97 -10.41
C VAL A 440 -11.13 -12.01 -10.54
N LEU A 441 -11.96 -11.97 -9.50
CA LEU A 441 -12.92 -10.91 -9.25
C LEU A 441 -12.92 -10.51 -7.77
N ILE A 442 -12.79 -9.21 -7.51
CA ILE A 442 -12.92 -8.58 -6.19
C ILE A 442 -14.05 -7.55 -6.29
N GLN A 443 -15.02 -7.65 -5.40
CA GLN A 443 -16.16 -6.74 -5.32
C GLN A 443 -16.36 -6.21 -3.91
N ALA A 444 -16.89 -4.99 -3.82
CA ALA A 444 -17.48 -4.47 -2.61
C ALA A 444 -18.83 -5.19 -2.35
N PRO A 445 -19.39 -5.10 -1.12
CA PRO A 445 -20.60 -5.81 -0.78
C PRO A 445 -21.83 -5.33 -1.57
N ASP A 446 -21.84 -4.10 -2.08
CA ASP A 446 -22.90 -3.59 -2.94
C ASP A 446 -22.85 -4.14 -4.39
N GLY A 447 -21.82 -4.93 -4.71
CA GLY A 447 -21.59 -5.50 -6.03
C GLY A 447 -20.67 -4.68 -6.94
N THR A 448 -20.17 -3.53 -6.47
CA THR A 448 -19.21 -2.71 -7.22
C THR A 448 -17.93 -3.52 -7.48
N GLU A 449 -17.52 -3.62 -8.75
CA GLU A 449 -16.26 -4.25 -9.14
C GLU A 449 -15.08 -3.37 -8.75
N LEU A 450 -14.27 -3.86 -7.81
CA LEU A 450 -13.04 -3.22 -7.38
C LEU A 450 -11.85 -3.68 -8.23
N PHE A 451 -11.86 -4.95 -8.64
CA PHE A 451 -10.88 -5.51 -9.56
C PHE A 451 -11.45 -6.72 -10.31
N ALA A 452 -11.23 -6.78 -11.61
CA ALA A 452 -11.63 -7.90 -12.44
C ALA A 452 -10.51 -8.22 -13.45
N HIS A 453 -10.11 -9.49 -13.51
CA HIS A 453 -9.20 -9.98 -14.54
C HIS A 453 -9.64 -11.37 -14.98
N GLN A 454 -10.01 -11.54 -16.25
CA GLN A 454 -10.60 -12.79 -16.77
C GLN A 454 -11.74 -13.31 -15.87
N ALA A 455 -12.53 -12.42 -15.25
CA ALA A 455 -13.52 -12.77 -14.24
C ALA A 455 -14.62 -13.72 -14.75
N ASP A 456 -14.87 -13.68 -16.06
CA ASP A 456 -15.85 -14.52 -16.77
C ASP A 456 -15.26 -15.82 -17.32
N ARG A 457 -13.95 -16.06 -17.15
CA ARG A 457 -13.30 -17.26 -17.66
C ARG A 457 -13.83 -18.48 -16.92
N GLN A 458 -14.30 -19.46 -17.70
CA GLN A 458 -14.65 -20.77 -17.18
C GLN A 458 -13.39 -21.53 -16.80
N VAL A 459 -13.36 -22.05 -15.59
CA VAL A 459 -12.24 -22.81 -15.02
C VAL A 459 -12.77 -24.07 -14.32
N PRO A 460 -12.02 -25.19 -14.33
CA PRO A 460 -12.39 -26.35 -13.54
C PRO A 460 -12.53 -25.95 -12.07
N SER A 461 -13.68 -26.21 -11.48
CA SER A 461 -14.05 -25.64 -10.18
C SER A 461 -13.19 -26.13 -9.03
N ALA A 462 -12.54 -27.29 -9.20
CA ALA A 462 -11.98 -28.07 -8.10
C ALA A 462 -13.02 -28.17 -6.95
N SER A 463 -12.56 -28.12 -5.70
CA SER A 463 -13.42 -28.15 -4.51
C SER A 463 -14.20 -26.85 -4.23
N VAL A 464 -14.01 -25.78 -5.00
CA VAL A 464 -14.82 -24.54 -4.85
C VAL A 464 -16.31 -24.81 -5.13
N ILE A 465 -16.63 -25.83 -5.94
CA ILE A 465 -18.01 -26.30 -6.21
C ILE A 465 -18.74 -26.82 -4.95
N LYS A 466 -18.02 -27.10 -3.86
CA LYS A 466 -18.62 -27.54 -2.59
C LYS A 466 -19.45 -26.43 -1.94
N THR A 467 -19.20 -25.18 -2.29
CA THR A 467 -19.97 -24.02 -1.81
C THR A 467 -21.43 -24.04 -2.28
N PRO A 468 -21.76 -24.11 -3.60
CA PRO A 468 -23.16 -24.26 -4.03
C PRO A 468 -23.80 -25.57 -3.54
N ILE A 469 -23.04 -26.67 -3.41
CA ILE A 469 -23.55 -27.93 -2.82
C ILE A 469 -24.02 -27.72 -1.38
N LEU A 470 -23.23 -27.01 -0.56
CA LEU A 470 -23.60 -26.68 0.81
C LEU A 470 -24.85 -25.80 0.85
N VAL A 471 -24.93 -24.78 -0.01
CA VAL A 471 -26.11 -23.90 -0.07
C VAL A 471 -27.37 -24.72 -0.39
N THR A 472 -27.32 -25.65 -1.35
CA THR A 472 -28.45 -26.51 -1.68
C THR A 472 -28.88 -27.38 -0.48
N LEU A 473 -27.94 -28.01 0.23
CA LEU A 473 -28.23 -28.80 1.43
C LEU A 473 -28.94 -27.94 2.50
N LEU A 474 -28.41 -26.74 2.76
CA LEU A 474 -28.98 -25.82 3.75
C LEU A 474 -30.36 -25.27 3.33
N GLN A 475 -30.58 -25.04 2.03
CA GLN A 475 -31.90 -24.66 1.52
C GLN A 475 -32.93 -25.78 1.70
N MET A 476 -32.55 -27.03 1.48
CA MET A 476 -33.43 -28.18 1.72
C MET A 476 -33.70 -28.38 3.21
N ALA A 477 -32.70 -28.13 4.07
CA ALA A 477 -32.88 -28.16 5.51
C ALA A 477 -33.84 -27.07 6.01
N ALA A 478 -33.69 -25.83 5.53
CA ALA A 478 -34.59 -24.72 5.86
C ALA A 478 -36.05 -25.01 5.48
N LYS A 479 -36.26 -25.75 4.38
CA LYS A 479 -37.59 -26.19 3.92
C LYS A 479 -38.16 -27.38 4.70
N GLY A 480 -37.34 -28.03 5.53
CA GLY A 480 -37.70 -29.26 6.24
C GLY A 480 -37.65 -30.52 5.37
N ASP A 481 -37.09 -30.44 4.16
CA ASP A 481 -36.91 -31.61 3.27
C ASP A 481 -35.77 -32.52 3.77
N ILE A 482 -34.83 -31.96 4.54
CA ILE A 482 -33.70 -32.67 5.15
C ILE A 482 -33.57 -32.25 6.62
N ASP A 483 -33.54 -33.20 7.55
CA ASP A 483 -33.15 -32.95 8.94
C ASP A 483 -31.62 -33.11 9.07
N LEU A 484 -30.90 -32.02 9.33
CA LEU A 484 -29.44 -32.05 9.43
C LEU A 484 -28.89 -32.96 10.53
N SER A 485 -29.72 -33.33 11.51
CA SER A 485 -29.35 -34.26 12.60
C SER A 485 -29.54 -35.74 12.24
N GLU A 486 -30.27 -36.04 11.14
CA GLU A 486 -30.39 -37.39 10.62
C GLU A 486 -28.99 -37.92 10.26
N THR A 487 -28.75 -39.20 10.58
CA THR A 487 -27.46 -39.85 10.34
C THR A 487 -27.48 -40.68 9.08
N TYR A 488 -26.36 -40.67 8.37
CA TYR A 488 -26.08 -41.56 7.25
C TYR A 488 -24.84 -42.40 7.56
N THR A 489 -24.97 -43.70 7.36
CA THR A 489 -23.91 -44.68 7.60
C THR A 489 -23.12 -44.91 6.32
N LEU A 490 -21.81 -44.68 6.36
CA LEU A 490 -20.91 -44.91 5.23
C LEU A 490 -21.00 -46.35 4.74
N THR A 491 -21.14 -46.50 3.43
CA THR A 491 -21.04 -47.79 2.73
C THR A 491 -19.70 -47.90 2.02
N GLU A 492 -19.34 -49.11 1.60
CA GLU A 492 -18.11 -49.34 0.82
C GLU A 492 -18.12 -48.59 -0.51
N ALA A 493 -19.30 -48.36 -1.10
CA ALA A 493 -19.44 -47.65 -2.37
C ALA A 493 -19.22 -46.13 -2.26
N ASP A 494 -19.33 -45.56 -1.05
CA ASP A 494 -19.15 -44.12 -0.83
C ASP A 494 -17.66 -43.72 -0.75
N ILE A 495 -16.81 -44.69 -0.39
CA ILE A 495 -15.39 -44.44 -0.13
C ILE A 495 -14.66 -44.20 -1.44
N VAL A 496 -14.15 -42.98 -1.59
CA VAL A 496 -13.34 -42.51 -2.71
C VAL A 496 -12.06 -41.86 -2.20
N GLY A 497 -11.03 -41.80 -3.04
CA GLY A 497 -9.75 -41.19 -2.66
C GLY A 497 -9.75 -39.65 -2.65
N GLY A 498 -8.56 -39.06 -2.58
CA GLY A 498 -8.34 -37.63 -2.69
C GLY A 498 -8.16 -36.96 -1.32
N THR A 499 -8.83 -35.84 -1.08
CA THR A 499 -8.77 -35.10 0.20
C THR A 499 -9.87 -35.54 1.16
N GLY A 500 -9.60 -35.48 2.46
CA GLY A 500 -10.55 -35.85 3.53
C GLY A 500 -10.12 -37.06 4.35
N ASP A 501 -10.58 -37.11 5.59
CA ASP A 501 -10.23 -38.17 6.53
C ASP A 501 -11.14 -39.41 6.36
N LEU A 502 -12.37 -39.24 5.85
CA LEU A 502 -13.35 -40.33 5.74
C LEU A 502 -12.92 -41.43 4.77
N GLN A 503 -12.00 -41.16 3.84
CA GLN A 503 -11.45 -42.19 2.96
C GLN A 503 -10.62 -43.25 3.72
N HIS A 504 -10.18 -42.93 4.94
CA HIS A 504 -9.45 -43.82 5.83
C HIS A 504 -10.35 -44.49 6.86
N GLU A 505 -11.61 -44.06 6.94
CA GLU A 505 -12.63 -44.66 7.79
C GLU A 505 -13.25 -45.87 7.08
N GLY A 506 -13.55 -46.92 7.85
CA GLY A 506 -14.20 -48.11 7.32
C GLY A 506 -15.70 -47.91 7.08
N PRO A 507 -16.33 -48.75 6.24
CA PRO A 507 -17.79 -48.77 6.14
C PRO A 507 -18.42 -49.04 7.52
N GLY A 508 -19.57 -48.42 7.79
CA GLY A 508 -20.28 -48.55 9.08
C GLY A 508 -20.16 -47.34 10.02
N LEU A 509 -19.31 -46.36 9.71
CA LEU A 509 -19.30 -45.08 10.44
C LEU A 509 -20.58 -44.29 10.15
N ALA A 510 -21.32 -43.92 11.19
CA ALA A 510 -22.55 -43.12 11.08
C ALA A 510 -22.30 -41.68 11.53
N LEU A 511 -22.55 -40.73 10.65
CA LEU A 511 -22.39 -39.29 10.89
C LEU A 511 -23.67 -38.55 10.51
N SER A 512 -23.93 -37.40 11.14
CA SER A 512 -25.06 -36.56 10.76
C SER A 512 -24.80 -35.84 9.43
N TRP A 513 -25.85 -35.41 8.72
CA TRP A 513 -25.67 -34.56 7.53
C TRP A 513 -24.92 -33.27 7.85
N LEU A 514 -25.09 -32.73 9.06
CA LEU A 514 -24.31 -31.60 9.56
C LEU A 514 -22.81 -31.92 9.64
N ASP A 515 -22.45 -33.10 10.15
CA ASP A 515 -21.04 -33.52 10.26
C ASP A 515 -20.41 -33.71 8.87
N TYR A 516 -21.13 -34.35 7.94
CA TYR A 516 -20.67 -34.44 6.55
C TYR A 516 -20.49 -33.05 5.94
N ALA A 517 -21.40 -32.11 6.17
CA ALA A 517 -21.29 -30.75 5.65
C ALA A 517 -20.06 -30.03 6.21
N ARG A 518 -19.78 -30.19 7.52
CA ARG A 518 -18.57 -29.63 8.14
C ARG A 518 -17.31 -30.23 7.55
N LEU A 519 -17.22 -31.55 7.40
CA LEU A 519 -16.05 -32.22 6.79
C LEU A 519 -15.86 -31.83 5.31
N MET A 520 -16.96 -31.68 4.56
CA MET A 520 -16.93 -31.23 3.16
C MET A 520 -16.28 -29.85 3.00
N ILE A 521 -16.48 -28.94 3.95
CA ILE A 521 -15.90 -27.59 3.90
C ILE A 521 -14.53 -27.53 4.57
N LYS A 522 -14.43 -28.01 5.80
CA LYS A 522 -13.26 -27.89 6.68
C LYS A 522 -12.01 -28.51 6.07
N THR A 523 -12.03 -29.82 5.86
CA THR A 523 -10.90 -30.61 5.31
C THR A 523 -11.07 -30.92 3.82
N SER A 524 -12.11 -30.38 3.21
CA SER A 524 -12.47 -30.65 1.82
C SER A 524 -12.68 -32.13 1.51
N ASP A 525 -13.38 -32.84 2.39
CA ASP A 525 -13.56 -34.29 2.29
C ASP A 525 -14.39 -34.70 1.05
N ASN A 526 -13.83 -35.56 0.19
CA ASN A 526 -14.47 -36.01 -1.05
C ASN A 526 -15.57 -37.05 -0.83
N VAL A 527 -15.44 -37.92 0.17
CA VAL A 527 -16.47 -38.90 0.54
C VAL A 527 -17.70 -38.14 1.05
N ALA A 528 -17.51 -37.22 1.99
CA ALA A 528 -18.57 -36.37 2.50
C ALA A 528 -19.27 -35.59 1.37
N THR A 529 -18.49 -35.06 0.43
CA THR A 529 -19.04 -34.35 -0.73
C THR A 529 -19.93 -35.24 -1.59
N ASN A 530 -19.48 -36.45 -1.92
CA ASN A 530 -20.24 -37.38 -2.76
C ASN A 530 -21.52 -37.86 -2.07
N VAL A 531 -21.45 -38.14 -0.77
CA VAL A 531 -22.60 -38.49 0.08
C VAL A 531 -23.64 -37.37 0.08
N ILE A 532 -23.21 -36.11 0.23
CA ILE A 532 -24.13 -34.96 0.15
C ILE A 532 -24.72 -34.80 -1.25
N ILE A 533 -23.92 -34.92 -2.32
CA ILE A 533 -24.42 -34.86 -3.70
C ILE A 533 -25.47 -35.95 -3.93
N ALA A 534 -25.27 -37.17 -3.42
CA ALA A 534 -26.25 -38.24 -3.53
C ALA A 534 -27.55 -37.95 -2.78
N LYS A 535 -27.49 -37.21 -1.66
CA LYS A 535 -28.66 -36.79 -0.88
C LYS A 535 -29.44 -35.64 -1.52
N VAL A 536 -28.75 -34.60 -2.01
CA VAL A 536 -29.40 -33.38 -2.55
C VAL A 536 -29.69 -33.45 -4.04
N GLY A 537 -28.93 -34.26 -4.79
CA GLY A 537 -29.01 -34.39 -6.24
C GLY A 537 -28.29 -33.27 -6.99
N MET A 538 -27.59 -33.63 -8.08
CA MET A 538 -26.89 -32.66 -8.94
C MET A 538 -27.86 -31.67 -9.60
N ASP A 539 -29.06 -32.11 -9.96
CA ASP A 539 -30.08 -31.27 -10.60
C ASP A 539 -30.51 -30.11 -9.68
N ALA A 540 -30.63 -30.36 -8.36
CA ALA A 540 -30.96 -29.31 -7.41
C ALA A 540 -29.84 -28.27 -7.25
N VAL A 541 -28.58 -28.72 -7.27
CA VAL A 541 -27.41 -27.83 -7.24
C VAL A 541 -27.34 -26.99 -8.51
N ASN A 542 -27.51 -27.61 -9.68
CA ASN A 542 -27.49 -26.90 -10.97
C ASN A 542 -28.71 -25.98 -11.15
N ALA A 543 -29.86 -26.30 -10.56
CA ALA A 543 -31.02 -25.42 -10.52
C ALA A 543 -30.75 -24.15 -9.69
N LEU A 544 -30.04 -24.29 -8.56
CA LEU A 544 -29.57 -23.14 -7.77
C LEU A 544 -28.64 -22.25 -8.59
N THR A 545 -27.61 -22.82 -9.22
CA THR A 545 -26.64 -22.03 -10.01
C THR A 545 -27.34 -21.33 -11.18
N THR A 546 -28.25 -22.02 -11.87
CA THR A 546 -29.08 -21.42 -12.93
C THR A 546 -29.93 -20.27 -12.41
N SER A 547 -30.54 -20.39 -11.23
CA SER A 547 -31.39 -19.33 -10.63
C SER A 547 -30.62 -18.06 -10.26
N LEU A 548 -29.30 -18.17 -10.12
CA LEU A 548 -28.38 -17.07 -9.83
C LEU A 548 -27.65 -16.57 -11.07
N GLU A 549 -28.05 -17.02 -12.27
CA GLU A 549 -27.43 -16.69 -13.55
C GLU A 549 -25.93 -17.05 -13.57
N MET A 550 -25.55 -18.16 -12.92
CA MET A 550 -24.17 -18.64 -12.87
C MET A 550 -23.82 -19.45 -14.12
N ASP A 551 -23.69 -18.76 -15.26
CA ASP A 551 -23.64 -19.34 -16.60
C ASP A 551 -22.45 -20.29 -16.86
N GLN A 552 -21.35 -20.15 -16.11
CA GLN A 552 -20.15 -20.99 -16.23
C GLN A 552 -20.11 -22.10 -15.18
N THR A 553 -21.00 -22.09 -14.18
CA THR A 553 -20.99 -23.07 -13.07
C THR A 553 -21.87 -24.28 -13.35
N VAL A 554 -21.26 -25.46 -13.33
CA VAL A 554 -21.96 -26.74 -13.45
C VAL A 554 -21.33 -27.82 -12.57
N LEU A 555 -22.17 -28.57 -11.86
CA LEU A 555 -21.83 -29.84 -11.23
C LEU A 555 -22.24 -30.98 -12.18
N ALA A 556 -21.26 -31.56 -12.88
CA ALA A 556 -21.46 -32.57 -13.92
C ALA A 556 -20.99 -33.99 -13.53
N ARG A 557 -20.26 -34.10 -12.41
CA ARG A 557 -19.73 -35.37 -11.91
C ARG A 557 -19.50 -35.37 -10.39
N TYR A 558 -19.43 -36.57 -9.83
CA TYR A 558 -18.96 -36.80 -8.46
C TYR A 558 -17.45 -36.53 -8.33
N MET A 559 -17.00 -36.31 -7.09
CA MET A 559 -15.58 -36.22 -6.77
C MET A 559 -14.89 -37.56 -7.07
N MET A 560 -13.67 -37.48 -7.61
CA MET A 560 -12.85 -38.64 -8.03
C MET A 560 -13.45 -39.56 -9.11
N ASP A 561 -14.51 -39.14 -9.81
CA ASP A 561 -15.03 -39.87 -10.97
C ASP A 561 -14.13 -39.63 -12.20
N THR A 562 -13.05 -40.41 -12.32
CA THR A 562 -12.11 -40.32 -13.44
C THR A 562 -12.75 -40.72 -14.77
N LYS A 563 -13.71 -41.64 -14.74
CA LYS A 563 -14.44 -42.06 -15.94
C LYS A 563 -15.26 -40.91 -16.52
N ALA A 564 -15.96 -40.15 -15.68
CA ALA A 564 -16.66 -38.95 -16.13
C ALA A 564 -15.71 -37.92 -16.76
N ILE A 565 -14.52 -37.73 -16.19
CA ILE A 565 -13.49 -36.84 -16.74
C ILE A 565 -13.03 -37.32 -18.12
N GLU A 566 -12.78 -38.61 -18.29
CA GLU A 566 -12.42 -39.22 -19.59
C GLU A 566 -13.52 -39.06 -20.64
N GLU A 567 -14.79 -39.08 -20.21
CA GLU A 567 -15.96 -38.79 -21.05
C GLU A 567 -16.19 -37.29 -21.30
N GLY A 568 -15.29 -36.42 -20.83
CA GLY A 568 -15.35 -34.97 -21.02
C GLY A 568 -16.33 -34.26 -20.08
N ARG A 569 -16.86 -34.93 -19.06
CA ARG A 569 -17.72 -34.33 -18.02
C ARG A 569 -16.85 -33.81 -16.89
N GLN A 570 -16.91 -32.50 -16.64
CA GLN A 570 -16.12 -31.83 -15.63
C GLN A 570 -16.96 -30.79 -14.88
N ASN A 571 -16.63 -30.57 -13.61
CA ASN A 571 -17.22 -29.51 -12.80
C ASN A 571 -16.51 -28.19 -13.12
N TYR A 572 -17.28 -27.17 -13.47
CA TYR A 572 -16.76 -25.86 -13.87
C TYR A 572 -17.37 -24.75 -13.03
N THR A 573 -16.71 -23.60 -13.02
CA THR A 573 -17.20 -22.34 -12.46
C THR A 573 -16.43 -21.15 -13.06
N SER A 574 -16.71 -19.93 -12.60
CA SER A 574 -15.92 -18.72 -12.87
C SER A 574 -15.82 -17.85 -11.62
N PRO A 575 -14.86 -16.92 -11.53
CA PRO A 575 -14.85 -15.90 -10.48
C PRO A 575 -16.17 -15.13 -10.37
N ARG A 576 -16.75 -14.73 -11.51
CA ARG A 576 -18.01 -13.97 -11.54
C ARG A 576 -19.17 -14.76 -10.95
N ASP A 577 -19.30 -16.03 -11.30
CA ASP A 577 -20.40 -16.85 -10.82
C ASP A 577 -20.31 -17.14 -9.33
N MET A 578 -19.11 -17.44 -8.84
CA MET A 578 -18.91 -17.62 -7.40
C MET A 578 -19.20 -16.34 -6.61
N ASN A 579 -18.78 -15.18 -7.12
CA ASN A 579 -19.11 -13.91 -6.47
C ASN A 579 -20.62 -13.61 -6.50
N ARG A 580 -21.36 -13.98 -7.57
CA ARG A 580 -22.83 -13.88 -7.58
C ARG A 580 -23.45 -14.69 -6.45
N LEU A 581 -23.01 -15.93 -6.24
CA LEU A 581 -23.44 -16.78 -5.13
C LEU A 581 -23.13 -16.14 -3.78
N LEU A 582 -21.88 -15.69 -3.58
CA LEU A 582 -21.43 -15.08 -2.32
C LEU A 582 -22.17 -13.77 -2.01
N LEU A 583 -22.42 -12.91 -3.00
CA LEU A 583 -23.22 -11.70 -2.83
C LEU A 583 -24.68 -12.03 -2.47
N ALA A 584 -25.27 -13.04 -3.11
CA ALA A 584 -26.62 -13.48 -2.79
C ALA A 584 -26.73 -14.00 -1.35
N LEU A 585 -25.71 -14.72 -0.86
CA LEU A 585 -25.59 -15.15 0.54
C LEU A 585 -25.38 -13.96 1.47
N TYR A 586 -24.44 -13.08 1.16
CA TYR A 586 -24.12 -11.90 1.97
C TYR A 586 -25.37 -11.06 2.23
N HIS A 587 -26.16 -10.80 1.18
CA HIS A 587 -27.42 -10.04 1.28
C HIS A 587 -28.61 -10.84 1.81
N GLY A 588 -28.46 -12.14 2.07
CA GLY A 588 -29.54 -12.98 2.62
C GLY A 588 -30.66 -13.24 1.63
N ARG A 589 -30.35 -13.31 0.33
CA ARG A 589 -31.34 -13.51 -0.74
C ARG A 589 -31.69 -14.97 -0.96
N ILE A 590 -30.81 -15.90 -0.56
CA ILE A 590 -30.95 -17.34 -0.84
C ILE A 590 -30.89 -18.25 0.39
N LEU A 591 -30.51 -17.72 1.56
CA LEU A 591 -30.56 -18.41 2.85
C LEU A 591 -31.02 -17.42 3.93
N ASP A 592 -31.89 -17.90 4.81
CA ASP A 592 -32.36 -17.16 5.99
C ASP A 592 -31.27 -17.06 7.06
N ALA A 593 -31.49 -16.20 8.06
CA ALA A 593 -30.45 -15.86 9.04
C ALA A 593 -29.80 -17.05 9.77
N PRO A 594 -30.53 -18.08 10.24
CA PRO A 594 -29.93 -19.21 10.95
C PRO A 594 -29.03 -20.07 10.05
N GLU A 595 -29.52 -20.49 8.88
CA GLU A 595 -28.78 -21.32 7.93
C GLU A 595 -27.63 -20.54 7.30
N ARG A 596 -27.82 -19.24 7.04
CA ARG A 596 -26.76 -18.36 6.58
C ARG A 596 -25.65 -18.20 7.62
N ALA A 597 -25.99 -18.08 8.90
CA ALA A 597 -24.98 -18.03 9.97
C ALA A 597 -24.19 -19.35 10.02
N LEU A 598 -24.87 -20.49 9.90
CA LEU A 598 -24.24 -21.81 9.85
C LEU A 598 -23.34 -21.98 8.62
N PHE A 599 -23.76 -21.46 7.46
CA PHE A 599 -22.94 -21.43 6.25
C PHE A 599 -21.63 -20.66 6.48
N TRP A 600 -21.71 -19.44 7.03
CA TRP A 600 -20.52 -18.63 7.28
C TRP A 600 -19.60 -19.24 8.34
N ASP A 601 -20.16 -19.87 9.38
CA ASP A 601 -19.41 -20.62 10.40
C ASP A 601 -18.54 -21.70 9.74
N MET A 602 -19.14 -22.53 8.88
CA MET A 602 -18.39 -23.59 8.18
C MET A 602 -17.29 -23.04 7.28
N LEU A 603 -17.53 -21.95 6.54
CA LEU A 603 -16.51 -21.35 5.66
C LEU A 603 -15.38 -20.69 6.46
N LYS A 604 -15.66 -20.16 7.66
CA LYS A 604 -14.62 -19.64 8.58
C LYS A 604 -13.73 -20.74 9.12
N ASP A 605 -14.30 -21.95 9.29
CA ASP A 605 -13.62 -23.16 9.75
C ASP A 605 -12.85 -23.93 8.64
N CYS A 606 -12.72 -23.39 7.42
CA CYS A 606 -11.89 -24.03 6.39
C CYS A 606 -10.41 -24.05 6.83
N ASP A 607 -9.78 -25.24 6.85
CA ASP A 607 -8.43 -25.44 7.43
C ASP A 607 -7.30 -24.93 6.52
N ASP A 608 -7.55 -24.79 5.22
CA ASP A 608 -6.54 -24.38 4.24
C ASP A 608 -6.30 -22.87 4.26
N ASP A 609 -5.09 -22.49 4.66
CA ASP A 609 -4.66 -21.10 4.86
C ASP A 609 -3.72 -20.56 3.78
N THR A 610 -3.46 -21.33 2.72
CA THR A 610 -2.39 -21.06 1.74
C THR A 610 -2.67 -19.96 0.72
N MET A 611 -3.94 -19.62 0.48
CA MET A 611 -4.39 -18.73 -0.61
C MET A 611 -4.97 -17.40 -0.09
N LEU A 612 -6.30 -17.20 -0.07
CA LEU A 612 -6.87 -15.92 0.35
C LEU A 612 -6.37 -15.58 1.77
N ARG A 613 -6.41 -16.54 2.70
CA ARG A 613 -5.97 -16.35 4.10
C ARG A 613 -4.51 -15.91 4.22
N ALA A 614 -3.59 -16.45 3.43
CA ALA A 614 -2.17 -16.02 3.42
C ALA A 614 -1.97 -14.59 2.87
N GLY A 615 -2.92 -14.10 2.08
CA GLY A 615 -2.91 -12.75 1.53
C GLY A 615 -3.62 -11.70 2.38
N VAL A 616 -4.31 -12.10 3.44
CA VAL A 616 -5.25 -11.24 4.17
C VAL A 616 -4.60 -10.63 5.42
N PRO A 617 -4.77 -9.32 5.66
CA PRO A 617 -4.30 -8.69 6.89
C PRO A 617 -4.93 -9.28 8.16
N PRO A 618 -4.22 -9.36 9.31
CA PRO A 618 -4.68 -10.06 10.51
C PRO A 618 -6.01 -9.58 11.10
N GLN A 619 -6.44 -8.36 10.78
CA GLN A 619 -7.68 -7.76 11.26
C GLN A 619 -8.94 -8.29 10.57
N TYR A 620 -8.81 -9.00 9.46
CA TYR A 620 -9.94 -9.54 8.71
C TYR A 620 -10.27 -10.98 9.15
N THR A 621 -11.56 -11.26 9.30
CA THR A 621 -12.06 -12.63 9.41
C THR A 621 -12.35 -13.16 8.01
N VAL A 622 -11.72 -14.27 7.63
CA VAL A 622 -11.91 -14.88 6.30
C VAL A 622 -12.91 -16.03 6.39
N ALA A 623 -13.92 -16.01 5.52
CA ALA A 623 -14.81 -17.15 5.29
C ALA A 623 -14.65 -17.59 3.83
N ASN A 624 -13.99 -18.71 3.58
CA ASN A 624 -13.61 -19.12 2.23
C ASN A 624 -13.74 -20.63 2.00
N LYS A 625 -13.66 -21.03 0.73
CA LYS A 625 -13.47 -22.42 0.33
C LYS A 625 -12.41 -22.51 -0.77
N THR A 626 -11.36 -23.26 -0.46
CA THR A 626 -10.29 -23.59 -1.41
C THR A 626 -10.64 -24.72 -2.37
N GLY A 627 -9.98 -24.74 -3.52
CA GLY A 627 -10.07 -25.76 -4.55
C GLY A 627 -8.70 -26.13 -5.09
N ILE A 628 -8.38 -27.42 -5.03
CA ILE A 628 -7.06 -27.95 -5.37
C ILE A 628 -7.21 -29.08 -6.40
N LEU A 629 -6.59 -28.92 -7.56
CA LEU A 629 -6.30 -29.98 -8.54
C LEU A 629 -4.82 -29.90 -8.92
N SER A 630 -4.24 -30.91 -9.56
CA SER A 630 -2.81 -30.84 -9.95
C SER A 630 -2.46 -29.66 -10.86
N TYR A 631 -3.44 -29.09 -11.57
CA TYR A 631 -3.28 -28.02 -12.56
C TYR A 631 -4.20 -26.81 -12.31
N VAL A 632 -4.97 -26.80 -11.21
CA VAL A 632 -5.80 -25.65 -10.80
C VAL A 632 -5.64 -25.39 -9.31
N ARG A 633 -5.47 -24.12 -8.95
CA ARG A 633 -5.66 -23.61 -7.59
C ARG A 633 -6.81 -22.61 -7.63
N GLY A 634 -7.66 -22.62 -6.62
CA GLY A 634 -8.79 -21.72 -6.54
C GLY A 634 -9.18 -21.44 -5.11
N ASP A 635 -9.68 -20.25 -4.86
CA ASP A 635 -10.20 -19.87 -3.56
C ASP A 635 -11.28 -18.80 -3.72
N SER A 636 -12.35 -18.94 -2.95
CA SER A 636 -13.56 -18.13 -3.07
C SER A 636 -14.14 -17.88 -1.70
N GLY A 637 -14.39 -16.62 -1.35
CA GLY A 637 -14.85 -16.27 -0.02
C GLY A 637 -15.18 -14.80 0.20
N VAL A 638 -15.48 -14.50 1.46
CA VAL A 638 -15.74 -13.15 1.96
C VAL A 638 -14.73 -12.80 3.04
N LEU A 639 -14.19 -11.59 2.97
CA LEU A 639 -13.37 -10.99 4.00
C LEU A 639 -14.26 -10.05 4.81
N PHE A 640 -14.36 -10.30 6.12
CA PHE A 640 -15.13 -9.47 7.05
C PHE A 640 -14.18 -8.60 7.88
N GLY A 641 -14.33 -7.29 7.85
CA GLY A 641 -13.42 -6.37 8.54
C GLY A 641 -13.91 -4.93 8.54
N GLN A 642 -12.99 -3.97 8.38
CA GLN A 642 -13.35 -2.54 8.32
C GLN A 642 -14.16 -2.21 7.05
N GLN A 643 -13.80 -2.86 5.94
CA GLN A 643 -14.60 -2.91 4.71
C GLN A 643 -14.70 -4.35 4.25
N ASP A 644 -15.91 -4.86 4.06
CA ASP A 644 -16.07 -6.25 3.64
C ASP A 644 -15.77 -6.40 2.14
N PHE A 645 -15.20 -7.54 1.75
CA PHE A 645 -14.87 -7.82 0.34
C PHE A 645 -15.38 -9.19 -0.09
N ILE A 646 -15.91 -9.28 -1.30
CA ILE A 646 -16.30 -10.53 -1.96
C ILE A 646 -15.23 -10.88 -3.00
N ILE A 647 -14.54 -12.01 -2.81
CA ILE A 647 -13.34 -12.35 -3.59
C ILE A 647 -13.43 -13.77 -4.10
N THR A 648 -13.14 -13.93 -5.39
CA THR A 648 -12.84 -15.24 -5.98
C THR A 648 -11.65 -15.14 -6.91
N ALA A 649 -10.71 -16.09 -6.79
CA ALA A 649 -9.52 -16.17 -7.62
C ALA A 649 -9.20 -17.62 -7.99
N PHE A 650 -8.72 -17.84 -9.22
CA PHE A 650 -8.19 -19.10 -9.70
C PHE A 650 -6.87 -18.89 -10.43
N ALA A 651 -5.99 -19.88 -10.33
CA ALA A 651 -4.75 -20.01 -11.08
C ALA A 651 -4.76 -21.33 -11.86
N GLU A 652 -4.39 -21.28 -13.14
CA GLU A 652 -4.24 -22.41 -14.06
C GLU A 652 -2.87 -22.33 -14.77
N ASP A 653 -2.49 -23.34 -15.55
CA ASP A 653 -1.28 -23.34 -16.39
C ASP A 653 0.05 -23.13 -15.64
N PHE A 654 0.07 -23.39 -14.33
CA PHE A 654 1.27 -23.26 -13.50
C PHE A 654 2.13 -24.54 -13.51
N ASN A 655 3.45 -24.36 -13.41
CA ASN A 655 4.41 -25.46 -13.22
C ASN A 655 4.83 -25.63 -11.74
N ASP A 656 4.49 -24.67 -10.89
CA ASP A 656 4.80 -24.65 -9.47
C ASP A 656 3.54 -24.32 -8.66
N VAL A 657 3.18 -25.24 -7.76
CA VAL A 657 2.00 -25.14 -6.90
C VAL A 657 2.09 -23.95 -5.95
N SER A 658 3.22 -23.79 -5.28
CA SER A 658 3.43 -22.71 -4.31
C SER A 658 3.41 -21.36 -5.00
N ARG A 659 3.88 -21.30 -6.25
CA ARG A 659 3.79 -20.08 -7.07
C ARG A 659 2.34 -19.69 -7.36
N ALA A 660 1.48 -20.66 -7.68
CA ALA A 660 0.06 -20.43 -7.95
C ALA A 660 -0.72 -19.98 -6.70
N GLU A 661 -0.47 -20.64 -5.57
CA GLU A 661 -1.04 -20.25 -4.26
C GLU A 661 -0.60 -18.83 -3.87
N GLN A 662 0.70 -18.54 -4.02
CA GLN A 662 1.25 -17.21 -3.75
C GLN A 662 0.66 -16.14 -4.67
N ALA A 663 0.44 -16.44 -5.95
CA ALA A 663 -0.17 -15.49 -6.89
C ALA A 663 -1.60 -15.10 -6.47
N ILE A 664 -2.39 -16.07 -5.97
CA ILE A 664 -3.72 -15.78 -5.41
C ILE A 664 -3.61 -14.92 -4.15
N ALA A 665 -2.71 -15.29 -3.22
CA ALA A 665 -2.49 -14.53 -1.99
C ALA A 665 -2.03 -13.09 -2.25
N ASP A 666 -1.11 -12.88 -3.20
CA ASP A 666 -0.59 -11.56 -3.55
C ASP A 666 -1.67 -10.64 -4.12
N VAL A 667 -2.60 -11.18 -4.93
CA VAL A 667 -3.70 -10.37 -5.46
C VAL A 667 -4.58 -9.84 -4.34
N VAL A 668 -4.88 -10.65 -3.34
CA VAL A 668 -5.65 -10.21 -2.17
C VAL A 668 -4.88 -9.17 -1.38
N ARG A 669 -3.61 -9.46 -1.06
CA ARG A 669 -2.74 -8.57 -0.29
C ARG A 669 -2.70 -7.18 -0.90
N SER A 670 -2.44 -7.10 -2.20
CA SER A 670 -2.30 -5.82 -2.93
C SER A 670 -3.59 -5.01 -3.14
N ARG A 671 -4.74 -5.51 -2.70
CA ARG A 671 -6.06 -4.93 -2.97
C ARG A 671 -6.88 -4.69 -1.71
N VAL A 672 -6.56 -5.40 -0.65
CA VAL A 672 -7.20 -5.30 0.67
C VAL A 672 -6.34 -4.45 1.63
N GLU A 673 -5.02 -4.39 1.41
CA GLU A 673 -4.13 -3.33 1.91
C GLU A 673 -4.27 -2.07 1.05
#